data_AF-A0A850MPW9-F1
#
_entry.id   AF-A0A850MPW9-F1
#
_cell.length_a   1.000
_cell.length_b   1.000
_cell.length_c   1.000
_cell.angle_alpha   90.00
_cell.angle_beta   90.00
_cell.angle_gamma   90.00
#
_symmetry.space_group_name_H-M   'P 1'
#
loop_
_entity.id
_entity.type
_entity.pdbx_description
1 polymer ?
#
loop_
_entity_poly.entity_id
_entity_poly.type
_entity_poly.pdbx_seq_one_letter_code
_entity_poly.pdbx_strand_id
1 'polypeptide(L)'
;CLAKRYNVIGVLSEAYRESVWHSIVESLGYLGNKQIDMAQFSVACLEVNIKQGLFDLDLNKAIYVQFFSDDLTDYNENQVYGKWDCKSTINSLEPLQKKTEEKLFSSLSKLNEIIVLIVIQGIGRWYAGGVNESPPPYYSKKLLFSAADLEQICLLEGGNKLILWQYAAAHNDIRKTLSKVIATSPLDEFYYFRKLGYSYYSSDKAKPNFIWFSPGGAMEICKEISRKRDFHGVPSFTLDGIVEVTNLHDDTRIPIYTPMSRMGQRITLLFEGLPILIWVLGPEYQNNEERELHSMYAEFADMITYWLWQFTPSIYTVFDSFREKMPIMLFNLKLEDSFKWNEPMSTAKTIKNITLKTTCLKFEVDIARQSINLKIFRTALNLLYGADNIGERYFMKEILKSIREFAKEAGFSSWNILTDDYIESILDKHAPVGIKKKLLILNTAVTPLLDNTNLPTFHKVQKFNENLLLDEVGEYLTDQLKLREGNIPDGQRVDLLHNVVDFLFKKLTKLISSLKREGLLEELISFHERFTYERAFKSLTMPTRIACFGNEDEMIKMFKQEFDDVNKSARAIRFLIEYISAIPPNGSQSLTYTLFNELQAVASEIINWAFLCDLIYYKIADIKLSVLPSKRLGSMRKDFEGKYEEYITEMMEGKVIRSHDKFYRHWMSFSKEKQNTELVTEINTAFQSEWGYSFDDMAAVVREVYAIGLIQIQTCKKTLYNALVEQIEDKIKFNKNKIIDILENLSLQERSDFWNRSKDGKRDCDVYPWRFNREKSFMRKPLIGAIQDDNKYILWGNRHLQHSIEYLFGLFSSGKLKVKSNVAKSIIGQYRKKQGEFFNDEIYDLFKRIRGIITDKRIKKFGKIKIQDGGKPLGDLDILVIHLRKKRILIIECKNLNVARTPYEIRGELKKLFVGENSIMQKHQKRIEWVKNHFKDVLSRYQLSIGKKWEIESVIVIDNEIFSTHLYSSKFSVFSKRKFMNIFLPKWQ
;
A
#
# COMPACT_ATOMS: atom_id res chain seq x y z
N CYS A 1 46.39 -27.30 11.23
CA CYS A 1 45.69 -26.37 10.27
C CYS A 1 46.30 -26.49 8.86
N LEU A 2 45.50 -26.72 7.79
CA LEU A 2 46.03 -26.87 6.41
C LEU A 2 46.80 -25.62 5.94
N ALA A 3 46.28 -24.43 6.18
CA ALA A 3 46.95 -23.18 5.78
C ALA A 3 48.32 -23.01 6.45
N LYS A 4 48.46 -23.45 7.71
CA LYS A 4 49.75 -23.47 8.42
C LYS A 4 50.72 -24.48 7.80
N ARG A 5 50.24 -25.68 7.48
CA ARG A 5 51.03 -26.74 6.82
C ARG A 5 51.57 -26.29 5.46
N TYR A 6 50.79 -25.53 4.70
CA TYR A 6 51.16 -25.04 3.37
C TYR A 6 51.77 -23.62 3.38
N ASN A 7 51.99 -23.00 4.55
CA ASN A 7 52.52 -21.65 4.70
C ASN A 7 51.73 -20.55 3.94
N VAL A 8 50.39 -20.67 3.92
CA VAL A 8 49.47 -19.75 3.22
C VAL A 8 48.49 -19.05 4.17
N ILE A 9 48.86 -18.87 5.44
CA ILE A 9 48.01 -18.21 6.45
C ILE A 9 47.66 -16.77 6.04
N GLY A 10 48.63 -15.99 5.55
CA GLY A 10 48.38 -14.61 5.11
C GLY A 10 47.39 -14.56 3.94
N VAL A 11 47.51 -15.48 2.98
CA VAL A 11 46.58 -15.60 1.83
C VAL A 11 45.18 -15.97 2.29
N LEU A 12 45.05 -16.92 3.23
CA LEU A 12 43.77 -17.30 3.81
C LEU A 12 43.13 -16.12 4.56
N SER A 13 43.90 -15.41 5.37
CA SER A 13 43.44 -14.23 6.10
C SER A 13 42.95 -13.13 5.15
N GLU A 14 43.69 -12.87 4.07
CA GLU A 14 43.31 -11.87 3.07
C GLU A 14 42.05 -12.28 2.32
N ALA A 15 41.98 -13.52 1.83
CA ALA A 15 40.80 -14.05 1.15
C ALA A 15 39.55 -14.04 2.05
N TYR A 16 39.69 -14.39 3.33
CA TYR A 16 38.62 -14.31 4.30
C TYR A 16 38.13 -12.87 4.49
N ARG A 17 39.06 -11.93 4.66
CA ARG A 17 38.76 -10.50 4.80
C ARG A 17 38.07 -9.94 3.55
N GLU A 18 38.50 -10.31 2.35
CA GLU A 18 37.83 -9.91 1.11
C GLU A 18 36.40 -10.46 1.02
N SER A 19 36.21 -11.74 1.37
CA SER A 19 34.91 -12.39 1.34
C SER A 19 33.92 -11.75 2.32
N VAL A 20 34.34 -11.49 3.57
CA VAL A 20 33.50 -10.83 4.57
C VAL A 20 33.22 -9.37 4.19
N TRP A 21 34.18 -8.66 3.58
CA TRP A 21 33.92 -7.31 3.08
C TRP A 21 32.85 -7.31 1.99
N HIS A 22 32.88 -8.29 1.09
CA HIS A 22 31.86 -8.43 0.05
C HIS A 22 30.46 -8.65 0.65
N SER A 23 30.33 -9.51 1.66
CA SER A 23 29.04 -9.73 2.32
C SER A 23 28.52 -8.50 3.07
N ILE A 24 29.40 -7.66 3.63
CA ILE A 24 29.03 -6.37 4.23
C ILE A 24 28.47 -5.42 3.17
N VAL A 25 29.16 -5.30 2.02
CA VAL A 25 28.70 -4.45 0.90
C VAL A 25 27.35 -4.94 0.38
N GLU A 26 27.19 -6.25 0.21
CA GLU A 26 25.94 -6.87 -0.24
C GLU A 26 24.79 -6.63 0.77
N SER A 27 25.06 -6.83 2.06
CA SER A 27 24.09 -6.61 3.14
C SER A 27 23.57 -5.16 3.14
N LEU A 28 24.47 -4.16 3.06
CA LEU A 28 24.07 -2.75 2.95
C LEU A 28 23.31 -2.46 1.65
N GLY A 29 23.64 -3.18 0.57
CA GLY A 29 22.89 -3.17 -0.69
C GLY A 29 21.42 -3.56 -0.53
N TYR A 30 21.09 -4.56 0.31
CA TYR A 30 19.70 -4.97 0.57
C TYR A 30 18.85 -3.84 1.19
N LEU A 31 19.46 -2.95 1.98
CA LEU A 31 18.79 -1.77 2.53
C LEU A 31 18.65 -0.63 1.50
N GLY A 32 19.37 -0.71 0.38
CA GLY A 32 19.45 0.35 -0.63
C GLY A 32 20.54 1.40 -0.35
N ASN A 33 21.52 1.07 0.50
CA ASN A 33 22.72 1.86 0.75
C ASN A 33 23.81 1.45 -0.24
N LYS A 34 24.17 2.34 -1.16
CA LYS A 34 25.17 2.12 -2.21
C LYS A 34 26.51 2.67 -1.77
N GLN A 35 27.57 1.93 -2.09
CA GLN A 35 28.94 2.37 -1.84
C GLN A 35 29.26 3.62 -2.67
N ILE A 36 29.87 4.61 -2.02
CA ILE A 36 30.40 5.84 -2.60
C ILE A 36 31.91 5.65 -2.79
N ASP A 37 32.43 6.15 -3.91
CA ASP A 37 33.87 6.13 -4.16
C ASP A 37 34.63 6.93 -3.10
N MET A 38 35.47 6.23 -2.35
CA MET A 38 36.29 6.76 -1.26
C MET A 38 37.62 7.34 -1.73
N ALA A 39 37.99 7.20 -3.01
CA ALA A 39 39.31 7.63 -3.51
C ALA A 39 39.63 9.08 -3.14
N GLN A 40 38.64 9.98 -3.24
CA GLN A 40 38.76 11.41 -2.94
C GLN A 40 38.79 11.71 -1.43
N PHE A 41 38.21 10.85 -0.60
CA PHE A 41 38.05 11.05 0.85
C PHE A 41 38.96 10.14 1.69
N SER A 42 39.79 9.33 1.03
CA SER A 42 40.66 8.34 1.66
C SER A 42 41.60 8.99 2.68
N VAL A 43 41.59 8.47 3.90
CA VAL A 43 42.57 8.80 4.94
C VAL A 43 43.50 7.60 5.05
N ALA A 44 44.81 7.83 4.94
CA ALA A 44 45.80 6.77 5.07
C ALA A 44 45.63 6.05 6.41
N CYS A 45 45.32 4.75 6.35
CA CYS A 45 45.30 3.90 7.52
C CYS A 45 46.72 3.35 7.73
N LEU A 46 47.29 3.62 8.90
CA LEU A 46 48.61 3.08 9.26
C LEU A 46 48.53 1.57 9.54
N GLU A 47 47.33 1.03 9.79
CA GLU A 47 47.11 -0.40 9.95
C GLU A 47 46.60 -1.04 8.65
N VAL A 48 47.34 -2.03 8.17
CA VAL A 48 47.06 -2.76 6.92
C VAL A 48 45.77 -3.63 7.02
N ASN A 49 45.27 -3.85 8.24
CA ASN A 49 44.17 -4.79 8.50
C ASN A 49 42.76 -4.17 8.58
N ILE A 50 42.64 -2.84 8.45
CA ILE A 50 41.34 -2.15 8.49
C ILE A 50 40.89 -1.77 7.08
N LYS A 51 39.74 -2.33 6.66
CA LYS A 51 39.01 -1.88 5.49
C LYS A 51 38.05 -0.75 5.82
N GLN A 52 37.87 0.14 4.85
CA GLN A 52 37.01 1.31 4.97
C GLN A 52 36.07 1.42 3.78
N GLY A 53 34.86 1.90 4.03
CA GLY A 53 33.89 2.20 2.98
C GLY A 53 32.96 3.32 3.40
N LEU A 54 32.48 4.08 2.43
CA LEU A 54 31.45 5.09 2.62
C LEU A 54 30.23 4.68 1.82
N PHE A 55 29.05 4.78 2.41
CA PHE A 55 27.79 4.40 1.77
C PHE A 55 26.79 5.53 1.92
N ASP A 56 25.96 5.70 0.89
CA ASP A 56 24.91 6.71 0.89
C ASP A 56 23.77 6.32 1.86
N LEU A 57 23.20 7.31 2.53
CA LEU A 57 22.14 7.11 3.52
C LEU A 57 21.01 8.11 3.32
N ASP A 58 21.34 9.40 3.26
CA ASP A 58 20.42 10.50 3.00
C ASP A 58 21.18 11.64 2.30
N LEU A 59 20.50 12.71 1.86
CA LEU A 59 21.15 13.85 1.20
C LEU A 59 22.26 14.48 2.07
N ASN A 60 22.07 14.46 3.39
CA ASN A 60 23.00 15.04 4.37
C ASN A 60 23.58 14.01 5.36
N LYS A 61 23.45 12.71 5.07
CA LYS A 61 23.94 11.63 5.94
C LYS A 61 24.66 10.55 5.16
N ALA A 62 25.64 9.92 5.78
CA ALA A 62 26.35 8.78 5.23
C ALA A 62 26.64 7.72 6.29
N ILE A 63 26.91 6.49 5.84
CA ILE A 63 27.44 5.40 6.69
C ILE A 63 28.92 5.26 6.36
N TYR A 64 29.78 5.47 7.36
CA TYR A 64 31.20 5.16 7.29
C TYR A 64 31.45 3.81 7.95
N VAL A 65 31.85 2.83 7.15
CA VAL A 65 32.11 1.46 7.60
C VAL A 65 33.59 1.29 7.87
N GLN A 66 33.92 0.74 9.03
CA GLN A 66 35.25 0.26 9.39
C GLN A 66 35.17 -1.23 9.68
N PHE A 67 35.90 -2.02 8.90
CA PHE A 67 35.87 -3.47 9.01
C PHE A 67 37.27 -4.01 9.27
N PHE A 68 37.40 -4.90 10.24
CA PHE A 68 38.58 -5.73 10.41
C PHE A 68 38.18 -7.14 10.85
N SER A 69 39.01 -8.11 10.48
CA SER A 69 38.81 -9.52 10.79
C SER A 69 40.01 -10.10 11.51
N ASP A 70 39.81 -11.29 12.09
CA ASP A 70 40.90 -12.10 12.61
C ASP A 70 41.95 -12.34 11.51
N ASP A 71 43.15 -11.83 11.75
CA ASP A 71 44.27 -11.87 10.79
C ASP A 71 45.13 -13.13 10.91
N LEU A 72 44.67 -14.09 11.73
CA LEU A 72 45.34 -15.35 12.03
C LEU A 72 46.77 -15.20 12.60
N THR A 73 47.16 -14.01 13.03
CA THR A 73 48.42 -13.81 13.74
C THR A 73 48.43 -14.61 15.03
N ASP A 74 49.56 -15.24 15.32
CA ASP A 74 49.78 -16.10 16.48
C ASP A 74 48.77 -17.26 16.64
N TYR A 75 48.18 -17.74 15.52
CA TYR A 75 47.22 -18.84 15.55
C TYR A 75 47.85 -20.15 16.06
N ASN A 76 47.29 -20.69 17.14
CA ASN A 76 47.69 -21.94 17.77
C ASN A 76 46.70 -23.06 17.43
N GLU A 77 47.16 -24.08 16.70
CA GLU A 77 46.31 -25.20 16.29
C GLU A 77 45.89 -26.14 17.43
N ASN A 78 46.60 -26.09 18.57
CA ASN A 78 46.20 -26.79 19.79
C ASN A 78 45.16 -26.00 20.60
N GLN A 79 44.89 -24.74 20.23
CA GLN A 79 43.92 -23.85 20.87
C GLN A 79 43.10 -23.13 19.79
N VAL A 80 42.32 -23.90 19.03
CA VAL A 80 41.51 -23.41 17.89
C VAL A 80 40.57 -22.27 18.27
N TYR A 81 40.03 -22.28 19.50
CA TYR A 81 39.18 -21.22 20.07
C TYR A 81 39.95 -20.30 21.06
N GLY A 82 41.27 -20.19 20.89
CA GLY A 82 42.14 -19.35 21.72
C GLY A 82 41.83 -17.85 21.59
N LYS A 83 42.67 -17.01 22.21
CA LYS A 83 42.50 -15.55 22.16
C LYS A 83 43.02 -14.97 20.83
N TRP A 84 42.27 -14.05 20.24
CA TRP A 84 42.75 -13.11 19.23
C TRP A 84 43.05 -11.77 19.90
N ASP A 85 44.31 -11.31 19.80
CA ASP A 85 44.70 -10.00 20.33
C ASP A 85 44.48 -8.90 19.28
N CYS A 86 43.31 -8.27 19.34
CA CYS A 86 42.93 -7.16 18.47
C CYS A 86 43.11 -5.79 19.14
N LYS A 87 43.85 -5.69 20.26
CA LYS A 87 43.91 -4.47 21.06
C LYS A 87 44.55 -3.30 20.30
N SER A 88 45.61 -3.54 19.53
CA SER A 88 46.25 -2.51 18.69
C SER A 88 45.26 -1.96 17.67
N THR A 89 44.56 -2.86 16.96
CA THR A 89 43.59 -2.49 15.92
C THR A 89 42.43 -1.70 16.48
N ILE A 90 41.88 -2.11 17.62
CA ILE A 90 40.82 -1.36 18.29
C ILE A 90 41.29 0.04 18.71
N ASN A 91 42.51 0.16 19.25
CA ASN A 91 43.08 1.47 19.61
C ASN A 91 43.31 2.38 18.39
N SER A 92 43.51 1.82 17.20
CA SER A 92 43.70 2.57 15.95
C SER A 92 42.39 3.08 15.33
N LEU A 93 41.23 2.54 15.72
CA LEU A 93 39.94 2.93 15.16
C LEU A 93 39.58 4.39 15.45
N GLU A 94 39.71 4.83 16.70
CA GLU A 94 39.28 6.17 17.14
C GLU A 94 40.09 7.32 16.51
N PRO A 95 41.44 7.26 16.44
CA PRO A 95 42.23 8.24 15.70
C PRO A 95 41.89 8.28 14.20
N LEU A 96 41.63 7.12 13.60
CA LEU A 96 41.22 7.02 12.21
C LEU A 96 39.85 7.64 11.97
N GLN A 97 38.87 7.33 12.82
CA GLN A 97 37.52 7.90 12.80
C GLN A 97 37.60 9.43 12.80
N LYS A 98 38.41 10.01 13.70
CA LYS A 98 38.55 11.47 13.82
C LYS A 98 38.98 12.12 12.51
N LYS A 99 40.08 11.62 11.94
CA LYS A 99 40.66 12.17 10.72
C LYS A 99 39.71 12.01 9.54
N THR A 100 39.02 10.88 9.46
CA THR A 100 38.04 10.63 8.40
C THR A 100 36.82 11.53 8.54
N GLU A 101 36.27 11.70 9.75
CA GLU A 101 35.17 12.63 10.01
C GLU A 101 35.55 14.06 9.65
N GLU A 102 36.69 14.56 10.13
CA GLU A 102 37.18 15.90 9.81
C GLU A 102 37.28 16.11 8.29
N LYS A 103 37.85 15.14 7.56
CA LYS A 103 37.98 15.20 6.10
C LYS A 103 36.64 15.11 5.39
N LEU A 104 35.71 14.26 5.85
CA LEU A 104 34.37 14.12 5.25
C LEU A 104 33.56 15.40 5.46
N PHE A 105 33.49 15.94 6.67
CA PHE A 105 32.77 17.19 6.95
C PHE A 105 33.39 18.41 6.24
N SER A 106 34.72 18.45 6.08
CA SER A 106 35.38 19.54 5.34
C SER A 106 35.20 19.43 3.83
N SER A 107 35.15 18.23 3.27
CA SER A 107 35.11 18.01 1.82
C SER A 107 33.68 17.92 1.28
N LEU A 108 32.71 17.50 2.10
CA LEU A 108 31.31 17.33 1.71
C LEU A 108 30.43 18.34 2.44
N SER A 109 30.31 19.55 1.89
CA SER A 109 29.57 20.66 2.51
C SER A 109 28.09 20.40 2.81
N LYS A 110 27.49 19.37 2.20
CA LYS A 110 26.11 18.94 2.47
C LYS A 110 25.99 17.91 3.59
N LEU A 111 27.08 17.26 3.97
CA LEU A 111 27.10 16.19 4.96
C LEU A 111 27.08 16.79 6.37
N ASN A 112 26.07 16.44 7.16
CA ASN A 112 25.89 16.96 8.52
C ASN A 112 26.00 15.88 9.59
N GLU A 113 25.71 14.62 9.26
CA GLU A 113 25.77 13.51 10.20
C GLU A 113 26.36 12.26 9.55
N ILE A 114 27.12 11.49 10.32
CA ILE A 114 27.68 10.21 9.90
C ILE A 114 27.30 9.15 10.94
N ILE A 115 27.05 7.93 10.47
CA ILE A 115 27.05 6.73 11.30
C ILE A 115 28.39 6.04 11.10
N VAL A 116 29.11 5.77 12.18
CA VAL A 116 30.30 4.92 12.15
C VAL A 116 29.86 3.50 12.44
N LEU A 117 29.89 2.65 11.42
CA LEU A 117 29.56 1.24 11.50
C LEU A 117 30.85 0.43 11.63
N ILE A 118 31.10 -0.08 12.83
CA ILE A 118 32.28 -0.89 13.12
C ILE A 118 31.86 -2.35 13.00
N VAL A 119 32.47 -3.06 12.05
CA VAL A 119 32.21 -4.47 11.81
C VAL A 119 33.45 -5.27 12.21
N ILE A 120 33.27 -6.24 13.11
CA ILE A 120 34.35 -7.12 13.57
C ILE A 120 33.97 -8.55 13.27
N GLN A 121 34.86 -9.28 12.59
CA GLN A 121 34.60 -10.69 12.29
C GLN A 121 35.76 -11.59 12.73
N GLY A 122 35.50 -12.41 13.75
CA GLY A 122 36.40 -13.49 14.17
C GLY A 122 36.14 -14.79 13.41
N ILE A 123 37.08 -15.74 13.54
CA ILE A 123 36.99 -17.10 12.98
C ILE A 123 36.82 -18.19 14.07
N GLY A 124 36.26 -17.81 15.22
CA GLY A 124 36.05 -18.69 16.39
C GLY A 124 37.00 -18.40 17.56
N ARG A 125 38.12 -17.70 17.35
CA ARG A 125 38.96 -17.19 18.44
C ARG A 125 38.20 -16.12 19.24
N TRP A 126 38.28 -16.21 20.56
CA TRP A 126 37.67 -15.21 21.43
C TRP A 126 38.49 -13.91 21.40
N TYR A 127 37.80 -12.79 21.32
CA TYR A 127 38.40 -11.46 21.46
C TYR A 127 37.62 -10.65 22.49
N ALA A 128 38.31 -9.72 23.14
CA ALA A 128 37.68 -8.74 24.03
C ALA A 128 38.14 -7.35 23.62
N GLY A 129 37.17 -6.52 23.26
CA GLY A 129 37.40 -5.12 23.01
C GLY A 129 36.07 -4.40 22.79
N GLY A 130 35.82 -3.40 23.63
CA GLY A 130 34.74 -2.46 23.45
C GLY A 130 35.24 -1.25 22.67
N VAL A 131 34.36 -0.65 21.89
CA VAL A 131 34.61 0.69 21.35
C VAL A 131 34.07 1.66 22.38
N ASN A 132 34.92 2.51 22.95
CA ASN A 132 34.46 3.53 23.88
C ASN A 132 33.49 4.47 23.16
N GLU A 133 32.43 4.87 23.86
CA GLU A 133 31.70 6.08 23.48
C GLU A 133 32.67 7.25 23.65
N SER A 134 33.19 7.75 22.52
CA SER A 134 34.15 8.84 22.58
C SER A 134 33.45 10.08 23.15
N PRO A 135 34.04 10.76 24.16
CA PRO A 135 33.55 12.07 24.57
C PRO A 135 33.70 13.05 23.40
N PRO A 136 32.96 14.19 23.41
CA PRO A 136 33.08 15.24 22.39
C PRO A 136 34.56 15.57 22.08
N PRO A 137 34.93 15.84 20.82
CA PRO A 137 34.09 16.44 19.77
C PRO A 137 33.57 15.46 18.71
N TYR A 138 33.57 14.14 18.93
CA TYR A 138 33.02 13.19 17.96
C TYR A 138 31.49 13.28 17.92
N TYR A 139 30.93 13.72 16.78
CA TYR A 139 29.48 13.92 16.59
C TYR A 139 28.74 12.69 16.05
N SER A 140 29.48 11.65 15.62
CA SER A 140 28.91 10.51 14.91
C SER A 140 28.30 9.47 15.84
N LYS A 141 27.19 8.88 15.38
CA LYS A 141 26.56 7.75 16.08
C LYS A 141 27.34 6.48 15.74
N LYS A 142 27.75 5.70 16.74
CA LYS A 142 28.52 4.46 16.53
C LYS A 142 27.63 3.23 16.68
N LEU A 143 27.83 2.26 15.80
CA LEU A 143 27.24 0.92 15.91
C LEU A 143 28.35 -0.11 15.78
N LEU A 144 28.26 -1.18 16.57
CA LEU A 144 29.20 -2.29 16.57
C LEU A 144 28.44 -3.58 16.26
N PHE A 145 28.83 -4.28 15.18
CA PHE A 145 28.22 -5.54 14.78
C PHE A 145 29.29 -6.57 14.38
N SER A 146 28.93 -7.85 14.43
CA SER A 146 29.58 -8.83 13.56
C SER A 146 29.04 -8.69 12.13
N ALA A 147 29.75 -9.24 11.13
CA ALA A 147 29.23 -9.25 9.76
C ALA A 147 27.91 -10.04 9.68
N ALA A 148 27.81 -11.13 10.45
CA ALA A 148 26.58 -11.93 10.56
C ALA A 148 25.41 -11.15 11.18
N ASP A 149 25.62 -10.39 12.27
CA ASP A 149 24.54 -9.58 12.87
C ASP A 149 24.02 -8.54 11.87
N LEU A 150 24.93 -7.88 11.13
CA LEU A 150 24.57 -6.91 10.12
C LEU A 150 23.74 -7.53 9.00
N GLU A 151 24.16 -8.70 8.50
CA GLU A 151 23.44 -9.45 7.47
C GLU A 151 22.01 -9.80 7.92
N GLN A 152 21.84 -10.30 9.15
CA GLN A 152 20.50 -10.62 9.69
C GLN A 152 19.60 -9.37 9.74
N ILE A 153 20.13 -8.22 10.18
CA ILE A 153 19.38 -6.96 10.21
C ILE A 153 18.98 -6.54 8.79
N CYS A 154 19.91 -6.60 7.84
CA CYS A 154 19.70 -6.20 6.46
C CYS A 154 18.69 -7.10 5.72
N LEU A 155 18.71 -8.41 5.97
CA LEU A 155 17.74 -9.36 5.41
C LEU A 155 16.33 -9.11 5.96
N LEU A 156 16.19 -8.80 7.26
CA LEU A 156 14.89 -8.51 7.88
C LEU A 156 14.27 -7.19 7.41
N GLU A 157 15.09 -6.18 7.17
CA GLU A 157 14.67 -4.79 6.95
C GLU A 157 14.95 -4.32 5.51
N GLY A 158 15.06 -5.27 4.57
CA GLY A 158 15.32 -5.00 3.16
C GLY A 158 14.45 -3.89 2.58
N GLY A 159 15.08 -2.97 1.85
CA GLY A 159 14.45 -1.76 1.29
C GLY A 159 14.26 -0.60 2.29
N ASN A 160 14.53 -0.78 3.59
CA ASN A 160 14.46 0.30 4.59
C ASN A 160 15.80 1.03 4.75
N LYS A 161 16.10 1.93 3.81
CA LYS A 161 17.38 2.64 3.72
C LYS A 161 17.84 3.35 5.00
N LEU A 162 16.92 3.81 5.84
CA LEU A 162 17.23 4.58 7.05
C LEU A 162 17.23 3.74 8.34
N ILE A 163 17.03 2.42 8.28
CA ILE A 163 16.83 1.62 9.50
C ILE A 163 18.04 1.65 10.44
N LEU A 164 19.26 1.57 9.90
CA LEU A 164 20.48 1.64 10.70
C LEU A 164 20.64 3.01 11.37
N TRP A 165 20.20 4.09 10.71
CA TRP A 165 20.19 5.43 11.32
C TRP A 165 19.16 5.55 12.44
N GLN A 166 17.95 5.04 12.23
CA GLN A 166 16.90 5.05 13.24
C GLN A 166 17.33 4.25 14.47
N TYR A 167 17.94 3.08 14.26
CA TYR A 167 18.50 2.27 15.33
C TYR A 167 19.64 3.00 16.04
N ALA A 168 20.61 3.57 15.30
CA ALA A 168 21.72 4.32 15.89
C ALA A 168 21.26 5.54 16.71
N ALA A 169 20.22 6.24 16.25
CA ALA A 169 19.63 7.36 16.97
C ALA A 169 19.02 6.89 18.29
N ALA A 170 18.12 5.89 18.23
CA ALA A 170 17.48 5.34 19.42
C ALA A 170 18.49 4.74 20.41
N HIS A 171 19.48 4.00 19.90
CA HIS A 171 20.55 3.35 20.65
C HIS A 171 21.37 4.36 21.46
N ASN A 172 21.70 5.51 20.86
CA ASN A 172 22.44 6.58 21.52
C ASN A 172 21.56 7.34 22.53
N ASP A 173 20.30 7.62 22.16
CA ASP A 173 19.39 8.38 23.03
C ASP A 173 19.04 7.63 24.32
N ILE A 174 18.87 6.29 24.27
CA ILE A 174 18.66 5.52 25.51
C ILE A 174 19.88 5.50 26.42
N ARG A 175 21.10 5.52 25.87
CA ARG A 175 22.33 5.52 26.68
C ARG A 175 22.61 6.87 27.31
N LYS A 176 22.11 7.96 26.73
CA LYS A 176 22.12 9.30 27.34
C LYS A 176 21.08 9.47 28.44
N THR A 177 19.93 8.81 28.31
CA THR A 177 18.78 9.03 29.20
C THR A 177 18.72 8.03 30.35
N LEU A 178 19.27 6.83 30.19
CA LEU A 178 19.24 5.77 31.19
C LEU A 178 20.55 5.69 31.96
N SER A 179 20.46 5.34 33.24
CA SER A 179 21.65 5.19 34.10
C SER A 179 22.55 4.03 33.66
N LYS A 180 21.96 2.97 33.12
CA LYS A 180 22.69 1.79 32.65
C LYS A 180 21.86 0.98 31.65
N VAL A 181 22.48 0.65 30.52
CA VAL A 181 21.94 -0.26 29.50
C VAL A 181 22.92 -1.42 29.36
N ILE A 182 22.42 -2.65 29.50
CA ILE A 182 23.21 -3.87 29.27
C ILE A 182 22.55 -4.63 28.13
N ALA A 183 23.31 -4.86 27.06
CA ALA A 183 22.93 -5.74 25.97
C ALA A 183 23.89 -6.93 25.93
N THR A 184 23.36 -8.14 25.77
CA THR A 184 24.18 -9.36 25.62
C THR A 184 24.73 -9.53 24.21
N SER A 185 24.01 -9.03 23.21
CA SER A 185 24.49 -8.86 21.85
C SER A 185 23.79 -7.67 21.18
N PRO A 186 24.38 -7.07 20.14
CA PRO A 186 23.71 -6.03 19.36
C PRO A 186 22.40 -6.51 18.72
N LEU A 187 22.32 -7.78 18.33
CA LEU A 187 21.15 -8.37 17.69
C LEU A 187 20.01 -8.61 18.70
N ASP A 188 20.33 -8.94 19.96
CA ASP A 188 19.32 -8.99 21.03
C ASP A 188 18.67 -7.62 21.23
N GLU A 189 19.47 -6.55 21.35
CA GLU A 189 18.96 -5.18 21.47
C GLU A 189 18.13 -4.77 20.25
N PHE A 190 18.62 -5.05 19.05
CA PHE A 190 17.89 -4.77 17.81
C PHE A 190 16.54 -5.51 17.73
N TYR A 191 16.47 -6.76 18.17
CA TYR A 191 15.21 -7.51 18.26
C TYR A 191 14.19 -6.78 19.12
N TYR A 192 14.57 -6.30 20.30
CA TYR A 192 13.66 -5.54 21.17
C TYR A 192 13.25 -4.22 20.53
N PHE A 193 14.19 -3.49 19.93
CA PHE A 193 13.92 -2.25 19.21
C PHE A 193 12.84 -2.47 18.13
N ARG A 194 13.02 -3.46 17.25
CA ARG A 194 12.07 -3.79 16.18
C ARG A 194 10.72 -4.26 16.73
N LYS A 195 10.73 -5.22 17.67
CA LYS A 195 9.51 -5.80 18.26
C LYS A 195 8.63 -4.76 18.94
N LEU A 196 9.23 -3.74 19.54
CA LEU A 196 8.55 -2.64 20.23
C LEU A 196 8.26 -1.45 19.29
N GLY A 197 8.12 -1.71 17.99
CA GLY A 197 7.73 -0.71 17.00
C GLY A 197 8.82 0.32 16.70
N TYR A 198 10.08 -0.11 16.68
CA TYR A 198 11.27 0.74 16.51
C TYR A 198 11.38 1.75 17.65
N SER A 199 11.26 1.24 18.89
CA SER A 199 11.36 2.00 20.13
C SER A 199 11.86 1.11 21.27
N TYR A 200 12.05 1.66 22.47
CA TYR A 200 12.43 0.91 23.67
C TYR A 200 11.33 0.84 24.74
N TYR A 201 10.08 1.12 24.36
CA TYR A 201 8.93 1.07 25.27
C TYR A 201 8.33 -0.33 25.31
N SER A 202 8.58 -1.06 26.40
CA SER A 202 8.06 -2.40 26.60
C SER A 202 6.60 -2.43 27.10
N SER A 203 6.12 -1.32 27.66
CA SER A 203 4.74 -1.17 28.15
C SER A 203 4.41 0.31 28.39
N ASP A 204 3.16 0.56 28.78
CA ASP A 204 2.68 1.88 29.23
C ASP A 204 3.19 2.29 30.64
N LYS A 205 4.06 1.49 31.26
CA LYS A 205 4.66 1.77 32.57
C LYS A 205 5.76 2.85 32.49
N ALA A 206 6.22 3.30 33.66
CA ALA A 206 7.28 4.30 33.77
C ALA A 206 8.54 3.82 33.04
N LYS A 207 9.22 4.76 32.37
CA LYS A 207 10.49 4.47 31.69
C LYS A 207 11.45 3.86 32.73
N PRO A 208 12.00 2.66 32.48
CA PRO A 208 12.92 2.04 33.42
C PRO A 208 14.19 2.88 33.49
N ASN A 209 14.84 2.95 34.66
CA ASN A 209 16.15 3.59 34.82
C ASN A 209 17.32 2.68 34.40
N PHE A 210 17.04 1.40 34.23
CA PHE A 210 17.96 0.33 33.86
C PHE A 210 17.27 -0.61 32.88
N ILE A 211 17.92 -0.92 31.76
CA ILE A 211 17.44 -1.95 30.83
C ILE A 211 18.52 -3.02 30.69
N TRP A 212 18.09 -4.27 30.86
CA TRP A 212 18.89 -5.44 30.51
C TRP A 212 18.19 -6.21 29.40
N PHE A 213 18.79 -6.21 28.22
CA PHE A 213 18.36 -7.06 27.13
C PHE A 213 18.93 -8.45 27.36
N SER A 214 18.10 -9.36 27.87
CA SER A 214 18.48 -10.75 28.12
C SER A 214 18.73 -11.48 26.79
N PRO A 215 19.61 -12.51 26.79
CA PRO A 215 19.85 -13.35 25.62
C PRO A 215 18.57 -14.00 25.11
N GLY A 216 18.46 -14.11 23.78
CA GLY A 216 17.42 -14.90 23.11
C GLY A 216 16.70 -14.14 22.00
N GLY A 217 16.76 -12.81 21.99
CA GLY A 217 16.21 -11.99 20.91
C GLY A 217 16.91 -12.26 19.58
N ALA A 218 18.24 -12.42 19.61
CA ALA A 218 19.04 -12.83 18.46
C ALA A 218 18.56 -14.17 17.88
N MET A 219 18.30 -15.16 18.75
CA MET A 219 17.77 -16.46 18.32
C MET A 219 16.38 -16.34 17.68
N GLU A 220 15.50 -15.48 18.21
CA GLU A 220 14.18 -15.25 17.61
C GLU A 220 14.28 -14.58 16.23
N ILE A 221 15.23 -13.65 16.02
CA ILE A 221 15.54 -13.12 14.69
C ILE A 221 16.01 -14.22 13.75
N CYS A 222 16.99 -15.03 14.16
CA CYS A 222 17.51 -16.09 13.31
C CYS A 222 16.44 -17.13 12.97
N LYS A 223 15.55 -17.47 13.91
CA LYS A 223 14.38 -18.34 13.65
C LYS A 223 13.38 -17.70 12.69
N GLU A 224 13.11 -16.40 12.81
CA GLU A 224 12.22 -15.69 11.90
C GLU A 224 12.79 -15.71 10.47
N ILE A 225 14.07 -15.34 10.30
CA ILE A 225 14.75 -15.39 9.01
C ILE A 225 14.77 -16.82 8.47
N SER A 226 15.21 -17.80 9.26
CA SER A 226 15.29 -19.19 8.82
C SER A 226 13.93 -19.72 8.37
N ARG A 227 12.83 -19.39 9.07
CA ARG A 227 11.48 -19.80 8.67
C ARG A 227 10.95 -19.09 7.42
N LYS A 228 11.24 -17.80 7.25
CA LYS A 228 10.76 -17.01 6.12
C LYS A 228 11.57 -17.27 4.85
N ARG A 229 12.88 -17.21 5.00
CA ARG A 229 13.85 -17.26 3.91
C ARG A 229 14.27 -18.66 3.55
N ASP A 230 14.20 -19.61 4.48
CA ASP A 230 14.39 -21.04 4.26
C ASP A 230 15.62 -21.35 3.40
N PHE A 231 16.76 -20.81 3.82
CA PHE A 231 18.04 -20.98 3.14
C PHE A 231 18.47 -22.45 3.17
N HIS A 232 18.67 -23.04 2.00
CA HIS A 232 19.21 -24.39 1.90
C HIS A 232 19.86 -24.64 0.54
N GLY A 233 20.71 -25.67 0.49
CA GLY A 233 21.43 -26.08 -0.71
C GLY A 233 20.63 -27.07 -1.55
N VAL A 234 20.61 -26.85 -2.86
CA VAL A 234 19.96 -27.72 -3.85
C VAL A 234 20.88 -28.00 -5.03
N PRO A 235 20.71 -29.13 -5.74
CA PRO A 235 21.40 -29.38 -7.00
C PRO A 235 21.27 -28.21 -7.99
N SER A 236 22.42 -27.74 -8.48
CA SER A 236 22.49 -26.63 -9.44
C SER A 236 21.90 -27.03 -10.79
N PHE A 237 21.34 -26.04 -11.49
CA PHE A 237 20.90 -26.18 -12.88
C PHE A 237 22.07 -26.21 -13.88
N THR A 238 23.29 -25.85 -13.44
CA THR A 238 24.53 -26.12 -14.17
C THR A 238 25.14 -27.40 -13.62
N LEU A 239 25.37 -28.43 -14.46
CA LEU A 239 25.86 -29.75 -14.05
C LEU A 239 27.06 -29.65 -13.08
N ASP A 240 27.05 -30.49 -12.04
CA ASP A 240 28.03 -30.66 -10.96
C ASP A 240 28.19 -29.48 -9.97
N GLY A 241 27.15 -29.20 -9.19
CA GLY A 241 27.26 -28.32 -8.03
C GLY A 241 26.00 -28.27 -7.15
N ILE A 242 26.15 -27.71 -5.95
CA ILE A 242 25.05 -27.32 -5.07
C ILE A 242 24.97 -25.79 -5.10
N VAL A 243 23.77 -25.24 -5.25
CA VAL A 243 23.49 -23.81 -5.14
C VAL A 243 22.60 -23.54 -3.93
N GLU A 244 22.90 -22.49 -3.18
CA GLU A 244 22.03 -22.04 -2.09
C GLU A 244 20.86 -21.24 -2.65
N VAL A 245 19.66 -21.52 -2.16
CA VAL A 245 18.42 -20.85 -2.53
C VAL A 245 17.70 -20.28 -1.31
N THR A 246 16.86 -19.26 -1.54
CA THR A 246 15.98 -18.67 -0.54
C THR A 246 14.55 -18.57 -1.07
N ASN A 247 13.55 -18.67 -0.19
CA ASN A 247 12.14 -18.55 -0.54
C ASN A 247 11.83 -17.15 -1.10
N LEU A 248 11.12 -17.10 -2.22
CA LEU A 248 10.79 -15.85 -2.92
C LEU A 248 9.66 -15.06 -2.24
N HIS A 249 8.79 -15.73 -1.48
CA HIS A 249 7.56 -15.16 -0.93
C HIS A 249 7.58 -14.96 0.58
N ASP A 250 8.71 -15.20 1.24
CA ASP A 250 8.86 -15.20 2.70
C ASP A 250 7.87 -16.14 3.42
N ASP A 251 7.40 -17.20 2.73
CA ASP A 251 6.42 -18.18 3.22
C ASP A 251 6.69 -19.56 2.60
N THR A 252 7.20 -20.48 3.43
CA THR A 252 7.58 -21.85 3.00
C THR A 252 6.40 -22.71 2.54
N ARG A 253 5.15 -22.30 2.79
CA ARG A 253 3.97 -22.94 2.19
C ARG A 253 3.88 -22.70 0.68
N ILE A 254 4.61 -21.70 0.18
CA ILE A 254 4.77 -21.39 -1.23
C ILE A 254 6.19 -21.84 -1.62
N PRO A 255 6.38 -23.06 -2.16
CA PRO A 255 7.70 -23.67 -2.36
C PRO A 255 8.36 -23.17 -3.65
N ILE A 256 8.51 -21.84 -3.77
CA ILE A 256 9.14 -21.15 -4.88
C ILE A 256 10.35 -20.39 -4.34
N TYR A 257 11.51 -20.68 -4.90
CA TYR A 257 12.81 -20.27 -4.38
C TYR A 257 13.66 -19.59 -5.47
N THR A 258 14.69 -18.87 -5.06
CA THR A 258 15.63 -18.17 -5.94
C THR A 258 17.05 -18.18 -5.35
N PRO A 259 18.12 -18.31 -6.16
CA PRO A 259 19.49 -18.24 -5.66
C PRO A 259 19.94 -16.79 -5.46
N MET A 260 20.28 -16.43 -4.23
CA MET A 260 20.68 -15.04 -3.90
C MET A 260 21.97 -14.61 -4.62
N SER A 261 22.96 -15.50 -4.71
CA SER A 261 24.27 -15.22 -5.34
C SER A 261 24.22 -14.83 -6.81
N ARG A 262 23.09 -15.05 -7.50
CA ARG A 262 22.89 -14.71 -8.92
C ARG A 262 21.78 -13.68 -9.14
N MET A 263 21.28 -13.06 -8.07
CA MET A 263 20.23 -12.05 -8.15
C MET A 263 20.67 -10.88 -9.04
N GLY A 264 19.86 -10.54 -10.04
CA GLY A 264 20.16 -9.46 -11.00
C GLY A 264 21.11 -9.83 -12.15
N GLN A 265 21.67 -11.06 -12.19
CA GLN A 265 22.44 -11.58 -13.33
C GLN A 265 21.55 -12.19 -14.40
N ARG A 266 20.72 -13.18 -14.03
CA ARG A 266 19.67 -13.78 -14.86
C ARG A 266 18.49 -14.19 -13.99
N ILE A 267 17.30 -14.28 -14.57
CA ILE A 267 16.14 -14.81 -13.84
C ILE A 267 16.33 -16.31 -13.61
N THR A 268 16.23 -16.72 -12.35
CA THR A 268 16.38 -18.11 -11.93
C THR A 268 15.38 -18.37 -10.81
N LEU A 269 14.33 -19.15 -11.09
CA LEU A 269 13.38 -19.58 -10.07
C LEU A 269 13.41 -21.11 -9.95
N LEU A 270 13.26 -21.60 -8.74
CA LEU A 270 13.15 -23.01 -8.42
C LEU A 270 11.78 -23.28 -7.83
N PHE A 271 11.15 -24.36 -8.28
CA PHE A 271 9.91 -24.86 -7.71
C PHE A 271 10.14 -26.25 -7.11
N GLU A 272 9.85 -26.38 -5.81
CA GLU A 272 10.12 -27.59 -5.01
C GLU A 272 8.84 -28.29 -4.52
N GLY A 273 7.69 -27.98 -5.09
CA GLY A 273 6.42 -28.61 -4.69
C GLY A 273 6.21 -30.04 -5.22
N LEU A 274 7.11 -30.54 -6.07
CA LEU A 274 6.99 -31.83 -6.75
C LEU A 274 8.07 -32.84 -6.33
N PRO A 275 7.95 -34.13 -6.66
CA PRO A 275 8.97 -35.15 -6.36
C PRO A 275 10.35 -34.90 -6.99
N ILE A 276 10.43 -33.97 -7.93
CA ILE A 276 11.65 -33.51 -8.61
C ILE A 276 11.78 -31.98 -8.50
N LEU A 277 12.98 -31.47 -8.71
CA LEU A 277 13.25 -30.03 -8.76
C LEU A 277 12.96 -29.48 -10.15
N ILE A 278 12.18 -28.39 -10.22
CA ILE A 278 11.91 -27.70 -11.48
C ILE A 278 12.55 -26.32 -11.45
N TRP A 279 13.53 -26.09 -12.32
CA TRP A 279 14.13 -24.77 -12.52
C TRP A 279 13.47 -24.06 -13.69
N VAL A 280 13.08 -22.81 -13.51
CA VAL A 280 12.61 -21.90 -14.57
C VAL A 280 13.63 -20.79 -14.76
N LEU A 281 14.24 -20.76 -15.95
CA LEU A 281 15.45 -19.99 -16.23
C LEU A 281 15.18 -18.96 -17.34
N GLY A 282 15.47 -17.67 -17.08
CA GLY A 282 15.64 -16.66 -18.13
C GLY A 282 17.03 -16.76 -18.79
N PRO A 283 17.29 -16.07 -19.92
CA PRO A 283 18.58 -16.13 -20.60
C PRO A 283 19.68 -15.44 -19.78
N GLU A 284 20.94 -15.75 -20.10
CA GLU A 284 22.07 -14.89 -19.73
C GLU A 284 22.10 -13.70 -20.68
N TYR A 285 22.16 -12.49 -20.12
CA TYR A 285 22.12 -11.26 -20.93
C TYR A 285 23.48 -11.03 -21.59
N GLN A 286 23.50 -11.00 -22.92
CA GLN A 286 24.71 -10.72 -23.67
C GLN A 286 24.95 -9.22 -23.86
N ASN A 287 23.89 -8.41 -23.78
CA ASN A 287 23.93 -6.97 -23.98
C ASN A 287 22.86 -6.27 -23.12
N ASN A 288 22.89 -4.93 -23.10
CA ASN A 288 21.93 -4.14 -22.33
C ASN A 288 20.50 -4.24 -22.88
N GLU A 289 20.31 -4.45 -24.19
CA GLU A 289 18.99 -4.54 -24.82
C GLU A 289 18.23 -5.80 -24.37
N GLU A 290 18.90 -6.95 -24.28
CA GLU A 290 18.31 -8.17 -23.73
C GLU A 290 17.95 -8.02 -22.25
N ARG A 291 18.76 -7.25 -21.51
CA ARG A 291 18.53 -6.96 -20.09
C ARG A 291 17.30 -6.07 -19.86
N GLU A 292 16.86 -5.29 -20.85
CA GLU A 292 15.60 -4.51 -20.75
C GLU A 292 14.37 -5.41 -20.51
N LEU A 293 14.42 -6.66 -20.99
CA LEU A 293 13.34 -7.63 -20.81
C LEU A 293 13.39 -8.38 -19.47
N HIS A 294 14.37 -8.08 -18.59
CA HIS A 294 14.59 -8.79 -17.32
C HIS A 294 13.32 -8.90 -16.47
N SER A 295 12.59 -7.80 -16.30
CA SER A 295 11.33 -7.79 -15.53
C SER A 295 10.26 -8.67 -16.15
N MET A 296 10.14 -8.73 -17.48
CA MET A 296 9.18 -9.61 -18.14
C MET A 296 9.57 -11.09 -17.98
N TYR A 297 10.86 -11.42 -18.06
CA TYR A 297 11.32 -12.78 -17.73
C TYR A 297 10.93 -13.17 -16.30
N ALA A 298 11.06 -12.25 -15.33
CA ALA A 298 10.67 -12.49 -13.94
C ALA A 298 9.16 -12.77 -13.83
N GLU A 299 8.34 -11.95 -14.48
CA GLU A 299 6.88 -12.11 -14.50
C GLU A 299 6.44 -13.46 -15.08
N PHE A 300 7.00 -13.87 -16.22
CA PHE A 300 6.69 -15.17 -16.82
C PHE A 300 7.18 -16.34 -15.96
N ALA A 301 8.37 -16.25 -15.39
CA ALA A 301 8.89 -17.30 -14.51
C ALA A 301 8.03 -17.46 -13.24
N ASP A 302 7.63 -16.35 -12.62
CA ASP A 302 6.74 -16.32 -11.45
C ASP A 302 5.35 -16.86 -11.81
N MET A 303 4.79 -16.51 -12.97
CA MET A 303 3.52 -17.10 -13.44
C MET A 303 3.61 -18.62 -13.58
N ILE A 304 4.66 -19.14 -14.23
CA ILE A 304 4.82 -20.59 -14.48
C ILE A 304 4.99 -21.35 -13.17
N THR A 305 5.92 -20.90 -12.31
CA THR A 305 6.18 -21.55 -11.01
C THR A 305 4.94 -21.52 -10.11
N TYR A 306 4.21 -20.40 -10.09
CA TYR A 306 2.94 -20.31 -9.37
C TYR A 306 1.89 -21.32 -9.85
N TRP A 307 1.67 -21.44 -11.17
CA TRP A 307 0.66 -22.38 -11.66
C TRP A 307 1.08 -23.84 -11.50
N LEU A 308 2.37 -24.15 -11.65
CA LEU A 308 2.90 -25.47 -11.31
C LEU A 308 2.64 -25.81 -9.84
N TRP A 309 2.88 -24.86 -8.93
CA TRP A 309 2.51 -25.00 -7.52
C TRP A 309 1.02 -25.27 -7.33
N GLN A 310 0.15 -24.47 -7.94
CA GLN A 310 -1.30 -24.67 -7.84
C GLN A 310 -1.77 -26.01 -8.42
N PHE A 311 -1.08 -26.52 -9.46
CA PHE A 311 -1.44 -27.78 -10.12
C PHE A 311 -0.85 -29.02 -9.46
N THR A 312 0.06 -28.86 -8.50
CA THR A 312 0.71 -29.94 -7.74
C THR A 312 -0.24 -31.08 -7.38
N PRO A 313 -1.44 -30.85 -6.80
CA PRO A 313 -2.31 -31.94 -6.38
C PRO A 313 -2.79 -32.85 -7.53
N SER A 314 -2.71 -32.39 -8.78
CA SER A 314 -3.13 -33.14 -9.97
C SER A 314 -1.97 -33.67 -10.82
N ILE A 315 -0.78 -33.08 -10.73
CA ILE A 315 0.38 -33.46 -11.55
C ILE A 315 1.45 -34.23 -10.77
N TYR A 316 1.35 -34.33 -9.44
CA TYR A 316 2.33 -35.00 -8.58
C TYR A 316 2.70 -36.41 -9.08
N THR A 317 1.71 -37.24 -9.39
CA THR A 317 1.92 -38.63 -9.84
C THR A 317 2.63 -38.73 -11.19
N VAL A 318 2.54 -37.70 -12.04
CA VAL A 318 3.27 -37.66 -13.32
C VAL A 318 4.76 -37.52 -13.03
N PHE A 319 5.11 -36.58 -12.15
CA PHE A 319 6.51 -36.29 -11.79
C PHE A 319 7.14 -37.33 -10.86
N ASP A 320 6.33 -38.05 -10.08
CA ASP A 320 6.82 -39.15 -9.23
C ASP A 320 7.53 -40.23 -10.05
N SER A 321 7.04 -40.50 -11.26
CA SER A 321 7.68 -41.43 -12.20
C SER A 321 9.06 -40.99 -12.71
N PHE A 322 9.40 -39.70 -12.59
CA PHE A 322 10.68 -39.15 -13.05
C PHE A 322 11.77 -39.26 -11.99
N ARG A 323 11.38 -39.32 -10.71
CA ARG A 323 12.23 -39.10 -9.54
C ARG A 323 13.54 -39.88 -9.54
N GLU A 324 13.50 -41.17 -9.88
CA GLU A 324 14.67 -42.04 -9.84
C GLU A 324 15.66 -41.79 -10.98
N LYS A 325 15.17 -41.38 -12.16
CA LYS A 325 15.98 -41.23 -13.38
C LYS A 325 16.36 -39.78 -13.68
N MET A 326 15.54 -38.84 -13.19
CA MET A 326 15.61 -37.44 -13.55
C MET A 326 15.13 -36.58 -12.36
N PRO A 327 16.02 -36.31 -11.39
CA PRO A 327 15.66 -35.53 -10.20
C PRO A 327 15.52 -34.02 -10.47
N ILE A 328 15.90 -33.55 -11.66
CA ILE A 328 15.87 -32.14 -12.07
C ILE A 328 15.26 -32.00 -13.46
N MET A 329 14.42 -31.00 -13.66
CA MET A 329 13.91 -30.58 -14.98
C MET A 329 14.11 -29.07 -15.16
N LEU A 330 14.53 -28.67 -16.36
CA LEU A 330 14.78 -27.27 -16.70
C LEU A 330 13.71 -26.71 -17.66
N PHE A 331 13.15 -25.55 -17.36
CA PHE A 331 12.34 -24.75 -18.28
C PHE A 331 13.12 -23.50 -18.69
N ASN A 332 13.58 -23.44 -19.93
CA ASN A 332 14.35 -22.31 -20.45
C ASN A 332 13.44 -21.33 -21.16
N LEU A 333 13.30 -20.11 -20.63
CA LEU A 333 12.51 -19.04 -21.23
C LEU A 333 13.33 -18.27 -22.26
N LYS A 334 12.73 -18.04 -23.42
CA LYS A 334 13.23 -17.14 -24.45
C LYS A 334 12.10 -16.27 -24.99
N LEU A 335 12.19 -14.97 -24.75
CA LEU A 335 11.30 -14.01 -25.39
C LEU A 335 11.77 -13.74 -26.83
N GLU A 336 10.83 -13.39 -27.71
CA GLU A 336 11.15 -12.82 -29.03
C GLU A 336 11.95 -11.52 -28.88
N ASP A 337 12.57 -11.07 -29.98
CA ASP A 337 13.40 -9.86 -30.07
C ASP A 337 12.83 -8.62 -29.34
N SER A 338 13.66 -7.96 -28.51
CA SER A 338 13.30 -6.86 -27.61
C SER A 338 12.65 -5.68 -28.33
N PHE A 339 13.12 -5.35 -29.55
CA PHE A 339 12.55 -4.26 -30.36
C PHE A 339 11.07 -4.45 -30.64
N LYS A 340 10.62 -5.70 -30.80
CA LYS A 340 9.20 -5.98 -31.03
C LYS A 340 8.39 -5.67 -29.78
N TRP A 341 8.87 -6.00 -28.58
CA TRP A 341 8.11 -5.80 -27.34
C TRP A 341 7.86 -4.33 -27.00
N ASN A 342 8.73 -3.44 -27.48
CA ASN A 342 8.63 -2.00 -27.27
C ASN A 342 7.63 -1.29 -28.19
N GLU A 343 7.11 -1.95 -29.24
CA GLU A 343 6.11 -1.27 -30.08
C GLU A 343 4.74 -1.19 -29.36
N PRO A 344 3.92 -0.14 -29.62
CA PRO A 344 2.62 0.01 -28.99
C PRO A 344 1.71 -1.20 -29.25
N MET A 345 0.98 -1.66 -28.21
CA MET A 345 -0.05 -2.69 -28.39
C MET A 345 -1.13 -2.21 -29.36
N SER A 346 -1.53 -3.07 -30.30
CA SER A 346 -2.66 -2.81 -31.19
C SER A 346 -3.95 -2.56 -30.39
N THR A 347 -4.76 -1.59 -30.79
CA THR A 347 -5.98 -1.23 -30.05
C THR A 347 -6.94 -2.41 -29.92
N ALA A 348 -7.73 -2.45 -28.83
CA ALA A 348 -8.67 -3.53 -28.51
C ALA A 348 -9.67 -3.90 -29.64
N LYS A 349 -9.92 -2.99 -30.59
CA LYS A 349 -10.73 -3.26 -31.80
C LYS A 349 -10.05 -4.26 -32.76
N THR A 350 -8.73 -4.30 -32.78
CA THR A 350 -7.92 -5.20 -33.63
C THR A 350 -7.80 -6.59 -32.98
N ILE A 351 -7.76 -6.64 -31.64
CA ILE A 351 -7.56 -7.87 -30.85
C ILE A 351 -8.76 -8.84 -30.97
N LYS A 352 -10.01 -8.33 -31.06
CA LYS A 352 -11.21 -9.18 -31.22
C LYS A 352 -11.24 -10.01 -32.51
N ASN A 353 -10.45 -9.66 -33.53
CA ASN A 353 -10.37 -10.37 -34.80
C ASN A 353 -9.13 -11.27 -34.93
N ILE A 354 -8.30 -11.38 -33.89
CA ILE A 354 -7.18 -12.33 -33.90
C ILE A 354 -7.75 -13.72 -33.64
N THR A 355 -8.06 -14.43 -34.73
CA THR A 355 -8.28 -15.88 -34.71
C THR A 355 -7.14 -16.57 -33.95
N LEU A 356 -7.46 -17.54 -33.08
CA LEU A 356 -6.59 -18.45 -32.31
C LEU A 356 -5.51 -19.22 -33.13
N LYS A 357 -5.23 -18.82 -34.37
CA LYS A 357 -4.22 -19.40 -35.27
C LYS A 357 -2.83 -18.77 -35.14
N THR A 358 -2.66 -17.69 -34.36
CA THR A 358 -1.35 -17.06 -34.17
C THR A 358 -0.58 -17.76 -33.05
N THR A 359 0.65 -18.19 -33.33
CA THR A 359 1.49 -18.85 -32.32
C THR A 359 1.92 -17.86 -31.24
N CYS A 360 1.53 -18.11 -29.98
CA CYS A 360 1.90 -17.30 -28.81
C CYS A 360 3.06 -17.90 -28.00
N LEU A 361 3.13 -19.23 -27.96
CA LEU A 361 4.17 -20.00 -27.28
C LEU A 361 4.55 -21.17 -28.20
N LYS A 362 5.84 -21.45 -28.32
CA LYS A 362 6.37 -22.72 -28.83
C LYS A 362 7.22 -23.35 -27.75
N PHE A 363 7.23 -24.67 -27.71
CA PHE A 363 8.16 -25.41 -26.89
C PHE A 363 8.98 -26.37 -27.75
N GLU A 364 10.16 -26.72 -27.28
CA GLU A 364 11.03 -27.74 -27.83
C GLU A 364 11.61 -28.56 -26.66
N VAL A 365 11.53 -29.88 -26.78
CA VAL A 365 12.00 -30.82 -25.77
C VAL A 365 13.46 -31.21 -26.08
N ASP A 366 14.33 -31.16 -25.07
CA ASP A 366 15.70 -31.62 -25.15
C ASP A 366 15.95 -32.63 -24.02
N ILE A 367 15.84 -33.92 -24.37
CA ILE A 367 15.99 -35.04 -23.42
C ILE A 367 17.42 -35.13 -22.87
N ALA A 368 18.43 -34.83 -23.69
CA ALA A 368 19.82 -34.91 -23.28
C ALA A 368 20.15 -33.88 -22.18
N ARG A 369 19.56 -32.69 -22.28
CA ARG A 369 19.71 -31.62 -21.27
C ARG A 369 18.61 -31.61 -20.20
N GLN A 370 17.69 -32.57 -20.22
CA GLN A 370 16.53 -32.64 -19.31
C GLN A 370 15.75 -31.31 -19.29
N SER A 371 15.58 -30.70 -20.47
CA SER A 371 15.07 -29.34 -20.58
C SER A 371 13.92 -29.19 -21.56
N ILE A 372 13.07 -28.21 -21.29
CA ILE A 372 11.99 -27.75 -22.15
C ILE A 372 12.25 -26.28 -22.47
N ASN A 373 12.53 -25.98 -23.74
CA ASN A 373 12.81 -24.63 -24.21
C ASN A 373 11.51 -23.95 -24.62
N LEU A 374 11.10 -22.92 -23.88
CA LEU A 374 9.87 -22.15 -24.10
C LEU A 374 10.19 -20.85 -24.84
N LYS A 375 9.75 -20.74 -26.09
CA LYS A 375 9.84 -19.51 -26.89
C LYS A 375 8.51 -18.76 -26.87
N ILE A 376 8.49 -17.60 -26.21
CA ILE A 376 7.31 -16.74 -26.07
C ILE A 376 7.35 -15.64 -27.11
N PHE A 377 6.29 -15.53 -27.90
CA PHE A 377 6.15 -14.52 -28.95
C PHE A 377 5.38 -13.32 -28.43
N ARG A 378 5.60 -12.13 -29.00
CA ARG A 378 4.88 -10.91 -28.57
C ARG A 378 3.36 -11.02 -28.69
N THR A 379 2.89 -11.82 -29.64
CA THR A 379 1.46 -12.14 -29.82
C THR A 379 0.81 -12.68 -28.54
N ALA A 380 1.59 -13.23 -27.60
CA ALA A 380 1.13 -13.60 -26.26
C ALA A 380 0.48 -12.45 -25.49
N LEU A 381 0.95 -11.19 -25.66
CA LEU A 381 0.35 -10.03 -24.99
C LEU A 381 -1.13 -9.87 -25.32
N ASN A 382 -1.55 -10.19 -26.56
CA ASN A 382 -2.95 -10.10 -26.96
C ASN A 382 -3.83 -11.11 -26.23
N LEU A 383 -3.29 -12.29 -25.95
CA LEU A 383 -3.99 -13.37 -25.27
C LEU A 383 -4.02 -13.17 -23.74
N LEU A 384 -2.96 -12.58 -23.18
CA LEU A 384 -2.83 -12.24 -21.76
C LEU A 384 -3.53 -10.92 -21.41
N TYR A 385 -3.83 -10.09 -22.42
CA TYR A 385 -4.61 -8.87 -22.28
C TYR A 385 -6.07 -9.20 -21.99
N GLY A 386 -6.48 -8.93 -20.75
CA GLY A 386 -7.84 -9.17 -20.29
C GLY A 386 -7.91 -9.22 -18.78
N ALA A 387 -9.13 -9.21 -18.27
CA ALA A 387 -9.41 -9.29 -16.84
C ALA A 387 -9.56 -10.73 -16.33
N ASP A 388 -9.45 -11.73 -17.18
CA ASP A 388 -9.49 -13.14 -16.77
C ASP A 388 -8.15 -13.84 -17.05
N ASN A 389 -8.07 -15.09 -16.60
CA ASN A 389 -6.92 -15.96 -16.73
C ASN A 389 -6.95 -16.83 -18.00
N ILE A 390 -7.77 -16.52 -19.01
CA ILE A 390 -7.88 -17.36 -20.24
C ILE A 390 -6.52 -17.51 -20.91
N GLY A 391 -5.73 -16.43 -21.00
CA GLY A 391 -4.40 -16.51 -21.58
C GLY A 391 -3.42 -17.34 -20.76
N GLU A 392 -3.46 -17.25 -19.43
CA GLU A 392 -2.61 -18.07 -18.57
C GLU A 392 -3.01 -19.55 -18.66
N ARG A 393 -4.31 -19.86 -18.74
CA ARG A 393 -4.82 -21.21 -18.99
C ARG A 393 -4.27 -21.79 -20.29
N TYR A 394 -4.23 -20.99 -21.36
CA TYR A 394 -3.61 -21.42 -22.63
C TYR A 394 -2.13 -21.72 -22.46
N PHE A 395 -1.37 -20.84 -21.81
CA PHE A 395 0.05 -21.06 -21.54
C PHE A 395 0.28 -22.35 -20.76
N MET A 396 -0.48 -22.55 -19.68
CA MET A 396 -0.35 -23.73 -18.85
C MET A 396 -0.82 -25.01 -19.54
N LYS A 397 -1.80 -24.93 -20.46
CA LYS A 397 -2.16 -26.05 -21.33
C LYS A 397 -0.97 -26.50 -22.19
N GLU A 398 -0.29 -25.55 -22.83
CA GLU A 398 0.88 -25.85 -23.68
C GLU A 398 2.07 -26.35 -22.84
N ILE A 399 2.26 -25.85 -21.62
CA ILE A 399 3.28 -26.37 -20.68
C ILE A 399 2.96 -27.80 -20.24
N LEU A 400 1.70 -28.12 -19.94
CA LEU A 400 1.31 -29.51 -19.59
C LEU A 400 1.49 -30.46 -20.79
N LYS A 401 1.25 -29.98 -22.01
CA LYS A 401 1.54 -30.74 -23.23
C LYS A 401 3.04 -30.95 -23.44
N SER A 402 3.88 -29.95 -23.16
CA SER A 402 5.34 -30.10 -23.29
C SER A 402 5.90 -31.09 -22.28
N ILE A 403 5.35 -31.13 -21.05
CA ILE A 403 5.68 -32.15 -20.05
C ILE A 403 5.28 -33.54 -20.55
N ARG A 404 4.11 -33.69 -21.17
CA ARG A 404 3.67 -34.95 -21.79
C ARG A 404 4.61 -35.40 -22.91
N GLU A 405 4.99 -34.49 -23.79
CA GLU A 405 5.90 -34.78 -24.91
C GLU A 405 7.28 -35.21 -24.41
N PHE A 406 7.81 -34.47 -23.42
CA PHE A 406 9.03 -34.85 -22.71
C PHE A 406 8.93 -36.25 -22.12
N ALA A 407 7.87 -36.55 -21.37
CA ALA A 407 7.67 -37.86 -20.74
C ALA A 407 7.64 -38.99 -21.77
N LYS A 408 6.98 -38.75 -22.92
CA LYS A 408 6.89 -39.71 -24.02
C LYS A 408 8.25 -39.98 -24.67
N GLU A 409 9.00 -38.93 -25.00
CA GLU A 409 10.31 -39.04 -25.65
C GLU A 409 11.38 -39.62 -24.72
N ALA A 410 11.32 -39.30 -23.42
CA ALA A 410 12.18 -39.90 -22.40
C ALA A 410 11.77 -41.35 -22.00
N GLY A 411 10.66 -41.87 -22.54
CA GLY A 411 10.21 -43.24 -22.28
C GLY A 411 9.54 -43.47 -20.92
N PHE A 412 9.01 -42.44 -20.26
CA PHE A 412 8.25 -42.57 -19.01
C PHE A 412 6.79 -42.91 -19.29
N SER A 413 6.28 -44.02 -18.74
CA SER A 413 4.89 -44.45 -18.97
C SER A 413 3.84 -43.43 -18.55
N SER A 414 4.16 -42.53 -17.62
CA SER A 414 3.28 -41.47 -17.11
C SER A 414 2.80 -40.46 -18.17
N TRP A 415 3.41 -40.44 -19.37
CA TRP A 415 2.95 -39.59 -20.48
C TRP A 415 1.47 -39.84 -20.83
N ASN A 416 0.99 -41.07 -20.61
CA ASN A 416 -0.40 -41.46 -20.89
C ASN A 416 -1.42 -40.93 -19.86
N ILE A 417 -0.96 -40.41 -18.71
CA ILE A 417 -1.82 -39.82 -17.68
C ILE A 417 -2.31 -38.45 -18.14
N LEU A 418 -1.45 -37.66 -18.79
CA LEU A 418 -1.75 -36.31 -19.26
C LEU A 418 -2.55 -36.32 -20.57
N THR A 419 -3.67 -37.03 -20.64
CA THR A 419 -4.57 -36.95 -21.80
C THR A 419 -5.10 -35.53 -21.98
N ASP A 420 -5.57 -35.18 -23.19
CA ASP A 420 -6.12 -33.83 -23.44
C ASP A 420 -7.31 -33.54 -22.51
N ASP A 421 -8.18 -34.53 -22.26
CA ASP A 421 -9.30 -34.42 -21.31
C ASP A 421 -8.81 -34.20 -19.87
N TYR A 422 -7.76 -34.90 -19.45
CA TYR A 422 -7.21 -34.73 -18.11
C TYR A 422 -6.57 -33.34 -17.95
N ILE A 423 -5.82 -32.87 -18.95
CA ILE A 423 -5.25 -31.51 -18.97
C ILE A 423 -6.37 -30.47 -18.83
N GLU A 424 -7.47 -30.57 -19.58
CA GLU A 424 -8.61 -29.65 -19.42
C GLU A 424 -9.22 -29.74 -18.02
N SER A 425 -9.36 -30.95 -17.46
CA SER A 425 -9.89 -31.13 -16.10
C SER A 425 -9.00 -30.47 -15.03
N ILE A 426 -7.67 -30.48 -15.19
CA ILE A 426 -6.71 -29.79 -14.31
C ILE A 426 -6.96 -28.28 -14.38
N LEU A 427 -7.08 -27.73 -15.60
CA LEU A 427 -7.31 -26.31 -15.82
C LEU A 427 -8.65 -25.87 -15.21
N ASP A 428 -9.73 -26.62 -15.42
CA ASP A 428 -11.06 -26.31 -14.86
C ASP A 428 -11.10 -26.38 -13.34
N LYS A 429 -10.39 -27.35 -12.74
CA LYS A 429 -10.34 -27.53 -11.30
C LYS A 429 -9.52 -26.42 -10.59
N HIS A 430 -8.33 -26.12 -11.10
CA HIS A 430 -7.34 -25.31 -10.37
C HIS A 430 -7.21 -23.87 -10.89
N ALA A 431 -7.51 -23.67 -12.17
CA ALA A 431 -7.48 -22.38 -12.86
C ALA A 431 -8.84 -22.06 -13.52
N PRO A 432 -9.99 -22.15 -12.81
CA PRO A 432 -11.29 -21.84 -13.41
C PRO A 432 -11.28 -20.44 -14.01
N VAL A 433 -12.00 -20.26 -15.12
CA VAL A 433 -12.03 -18.96 -15.84
C VAL A 433 -12.51 -17.86 -14.90
N GLY A 434 -11.64 -16.88 -14.66
CA GLY A 434 -11.92 -15.80 -13.73
C GLY A 434 -10.69 -14.95 -13.42
N ILE A 435 -10.76 -14.18 -12.34
CA ILE A 435 -9.75 -13.20 -11.95
C ILE A 435 -8.50 -13.78 -11.25
N LYS A 436 -8.42 -15.12 -11.07
CA LYS A 436 -7.25 -15.80 -10.51
C LYS A 436 -6.16 -15.84 -11.56
N LYS A 437 -5.37 -14.76 -11.64
CA LYS A 437 -4.32 -14.55 -12.65
C LYS A 437 -3.09 -13.86 -12.04
N LYS A 438 -1.90 -14.15 -12.57
CA LYS A 438 -0.61 -13.59 -12.11
C LYS A 438 -0.11 -12.43 -12.97
N LEU A 439 -0.32 -12.47 -14.29
CA LEU A 439 0.14 -11.47 -15.24
C LEU A 439 -0.92 -10.41 -15.50
N LEU A 440 -0.62 -9.14 -15.22
CA LEU A 440 -1.52 -8.02 -15.53
C LEU A 440 -0.93 -7.17 -16.67
N ILE A 441 -1.34 -7.46 -17.90
CA ILE A 441 -0.98 -6.64 -19.06
C ILE A 441 -1.90 -5.42 -19.12
N LEU A 442 -1.31 -4.24 -18.96
CA LEU A 442 -2.01 -2.96 -18.91
C LEU A 442 -1.60 -2.09 -20.09
N ASN A 443 -2.57 -1.37 -20.65
CA ASN A 443 -2.27 -0.27 -21.55
C ASN A 443 -2.22 1.04 -20.75
N THR A 444 -1.01 1.50 -20.43
CA THR A 444 -0.78 2.75 -19.67
C THR A 444 -1.25 3.99 -20.41
N ALA A 445 -1.36 3.96 -21.75
CA ALA A 445 -1.98 5.04 -22.51
C ALA A 445 -3.49 5.16 -22.24
N VAL A 446 -4.14 4.07 -21.81
CA VAL A 446 -5.56 4.06 -21.40
C VAL A 446 -5.71 4.30 -19.90
N THR A 447 -4.76 3.83 -19.08
CA THR A 447 -4.77 4.03 -17.62
C THR A 447 -3.46 4.66 -17.12
N PRO A 448 -3.26 5.98 -17.30
CA PRO A 448 -2.01 6.66 -16.92
C PRO A 448 -1.65 6.57 -15.44
N LEU A 449 -2.65 6.37 -14.56
CA LEU A 449 -2.44 6.19 -13.12
C LEU A 449 -1.52 5.02 -12.77
N LEU A 450 -1.40 4.04 -13.67
CA LEU A 450 -0.64 2.81 -13.50
C LEU A 450 0.71 2.84 -14.24
N ASP A 451 1.12 4.01 -14.73
CA ASP A 451 2.47 4.22 -15.25
C ASP A 451 3.47 4.35 -14.08
N ASN A 452 4.48 3.48 -14.00
CA ASN A 452 5.50 3.50 -12.95
C ASN A 452 6.76 4.31 -13.33
N THR A 453 6.81 4.93 -14.51
CA THR A 453 8.01 5.62 -15.00
C THR A 453 8.34 6.87 -14.17
N ASN A 454 9.64 7.08 -13.94
CA ASN A 454 10.24 8.24 -13.26
C ASN A 454 9.78 8.49 -11.80
N LEU A 455 9.11 7.54 -11.16
CA LEU A 455 8.61 7.69 -9.79
C LEU A 455 9.70 7.46 -8.73
N PRO A 456 9.79 8.28 -7.67
CA PRO A 456 10.75 8.08 -6.57
C PRO A 456 10.43 6.81 -5.77
N THR A 457 11.32 6.34 -4.89
CA THR A 457 11.04 5.22 -3.99
C THR A 457 9.83 5.50 -3.09
N PHE A 458 9.07 4.45 -2.72
CA PHE A 458 7.94 4.59 -1.81
C PHE A 458 8.41 4.75 -0.35
N HIS A 459 8.02 5.85 0.30
CA HIS A 459 8.35 6.14 1.71
C HIS A 459 7.08 6.25 2.56
N LYS A 460 6.75 5.18 3.29
CA LYS A 460 5.59 5.17 4.21
C LYS A 460 5.87 5.93 5.50
N VAL A 461 4.81 6.35 6.20
CA VAL A 461 4.91 6.85 7.59
C VAL A 461 5.59 5.79 8.46
N GLN A 462 6.70 6.17 9.09
CA GLN A 462 7.56 5.25 9.84
C GLN A 462 7.16 5.20 11.32
N LYS A 463 6.95 4.00 11.86
CA LYS A 463 6.63 3.77 13.28
C LYS A 463 7.67 4.35 14.24
N PHE A 464 8.95 4.37 13.83
CA PHE A 464 10.02 5.04 14.57
C PHE A 464 9.67 6.51 14.88
N ASN A 465 9.33 7.29 13.85
CA ASN A 465 9.00 8.70 14.02
C ASN A 465 7.69 8.91 14.79
N GLU A 466 6.71 8.02 14.63
CA GLU A 466 5.48 8.06 15.42
C GLU A 466 5.77 7.87 16.91
N ASN A 467 6.63 6.91 17.26
CA ASN A 467 7.01 6.68 18.66
C ASN A 467 7.77 7.87 19.25
N LEU A 468 8.67 8.51 18.50
CA LEU A 468 9.33 9.74 18.97
C LEU A 468 8.32 10.86 19.24
N LEU A 469 7.34 11.05 18.35
CA LEU A 469 6.30 12.06 18.54
C LEU A 469 5.42 11.80 19.77
N LEU A 470 5.10 10.53 20.05
CA LEU A 470 4.34 10.18 21.26
C LEU A 470 5.10 10.56 22.54
N ASP A 471 6.44 10.49 22.53
CA ASP A 471 7.26 10.94 23.65
C ASP A 471 7.23 12.45 23.79
N GLU A 472 7.44 13.19 22.70
CA GLU A 472 7.38 14.65 22.71
C GLU A 472 6.00 15.18 23.15
N VAL A 473 4.92 14.50 22.72
CA VAL A 473 3.57 14.80 23.21
C VAL A 473 3.50 14.56 24.72
N GLY A 474 4.01 13.43 25.22
CA GLY A 474 4.06 13.16 26.65
C GLY A 474 4.82 14.22 27.45
N GLU A 475 5.97 14.66 26.96
CA GLU A 475 6.77 15.75 27.54
C GLU A 475 5.99 17.08 27.54
N TYR A 476 5.31 17.41 26.45
CA TYR A 476 4.42 18.57 26.40
C TYR A 476 3.32 18.51 27.47
N LEU A 477 2.70 17.34 27.67
CA LEU A 477 1.65 17.15 28.68
C LEU A 477 2.18 17.32 30.11
N THR A 478 3.34 16.76 30.43
CA THR A 478 3.91 16.83 31.79
C THR A 478 4.58 18.17 32.08
N ASP A 479 5.30 18.72 31.11
CA ASP A 479 6.22 19.83 31.35
C ASP A 479 5.56 21.17 31.08
N GLN A 480 4.66 21.27 30.09
CA GLN A 480 3.96 22.51 29.76
C GLN A 480 2.55 22.54 30.34
N LEU A 481 1.75 21.47 30.19
CA LEU A 481 0.39 21.42 30.74
C LEU A 481 0.34 20.99 32.22
N LYS A 482 1.48 20.56 32.78
CA LYS A 482 1.61 20.13 34.20
C LYS A 482 0.59 19.05 34.61
N LEU A 483 0.20 18.20 33.67
CA LEU A 483 -0.70 17.08 33.96
C LEU A 483 0.03 15.99 34.73
N ARG A 484 -0.65 15.44 35.74
CA ARG A 484 -0.17 14.29 36.51
C ARG A 484 -0.63 12.99 35.86
N GLU A 485 0.08 11.91 36.18
CA GLU A 485 -0.35 10.55 35.84
C GLU A 485 -1.78 10.30 36.32
N GLY A 486 -2.58 9.62 35.48
CA GLY A 486 -3.95 9.24 35.80
C GLY A 486 -4.96 9.62 34.72
N ASN A 487 -6.24 9.36 35.02
CA ASN A 487 -7.34 9.56 34.08
C ASN A 487 -7.63 11.05 33.86
N ILE A 488 -7.90 11.40 32.60
CA ILE A 488 -8.38 12.72 32.22
C ILE A 488 -9.91 12.78 32.41
N PRO A 489 -10.42 13.76 33.19
CA PRO A 489 -11.87 13.93 33.39
C PRO A 489 -12.63 14.10 32.08
N ASP A 490 -13.84 13.54 32.00
CA ASP A 490 -14.70 13.53 30.79
C ASP A 490 -14.82 14.93 30.14
N GLY A 491 -15.04 15.97 30.95
CA GLY A 491 -15.22 17.34 30.47
C GLY A 491 -13.96 18.02 29.90
N GLN A 492 -12.76 17.49 30.16
CA GLN A 492 -11.48 18.09 29.74
C GLN A 492 -10.86 17.42 28.52
N ARG A 493 -11.37 16.25 28.10
CA ARG A 493 -10.75 15.42 27.05
C ARG A 493 -10.66 16.13 25.69
N VAL A 494 -11.72 16.83 25.29
CA VAL A 494 -11.76 17.54 24.01
C VAL A 494 -10.74 18.69 23.99
N ASP A 495 -10.68 19.47 25.07
CA ASP A 495 -9.72 20.58 25.18
C ASP A 495 -8.28 20.10 25.23
N LEU A 496 -8.02 18.98 25.93
CA LEU A 496 -6.71 18.32 25.92
C LEU A 496 -6.30 17.92 24.49
N LEU A 497 -7.19 17.27 23.75
CA LEU A 497 -6.90 16.85 22.38
C LEU A 497 -6.70 18.04 21.44
N HIS A 498 -7.43 19.15 21.62
CA HIS A 498 -7.14 20.39 20.90
C HIS A 498 -5.73 20.91 21.20
N ASN A 499 -5.30 20.93 22.47
CA ASN A 499 -3.95 21.34 22.85
C ASN A 499 -2.87 20.45 22.23
N VAL A 500 -3.08 19.12 22.20
CA VAL A 500 -2.16 18.17 21.53
C VAL A 500 -2.08 18.45 20.03
N VAL A 501 -3.22 18.63 19.35
CA VAL A 501 -3.24 18.96 17.92
C VAL A 501 -2.54 20.28 17.65
N ASP A 502 -2.75 21.30 18.49
CA ASP A 502 -2.11 22.61 18.35
C ASP A 502 -0.59 22.53 18.59
N PHE A 503 -0.12 21.70 19.55
CA PHE A 503 1.30 21.42 19.76
C PHE A 503 1.94 20.79 18.52
N LEU A 504 1.34 19.71 18.00
CA LEU A 504 1.83 19.03 16.80
C LEU A 504 1.82 19.95 15.58
N PHE A 505 0.79 20.78 15.43
CA PHE A 505 0.72 21.75 14.34
C PHE A 505 1.84 22.80 14.44
N LYS A 506 2.14 23.33 15.64
CA LYS A 506 3.29 24.23 15.85
C LYS A 506 4.62 23.56 15.50
N LYS A 507 4.81 22.28 15.85
CA LYS A 507 5.99 21.52 15.44
C LYS A 507 6.06 21.40 13.92
N LEU A 508 4.96 21.04 13.26
CA LEU A 508 4.88 20.96 11.79
C LEU A 508 5.30 22.29 11.14
N THR A 509 4.72 23.41 11.59
CA THR A 509 5.03 24.72 11.02
C THR A 509 6.48 25.12 11.23
N LYS A 510 7.07 24.76 12.38
CA LYS A 510 8.49 25.01 12.67
C LYS A 510 9.40 24.23 11.72
N LEU A 511 9.15 22.92 11.55
CA LEU A 511 9.92 22.08 10.64
C LEU A 511 9.80 22.56 9.18
N ILE A 512 8.59 22.93 8.75
CA ILE A 512 8.37 23.45 7.39
C ILE A 512 9.11 24.78 7.20
N SER A 513 9.08 25.68 8.19
CA SER A 513 9.72 26.99 8.07
C SER A 513 11.25 26.94 7.88
N SER A 514 11.94 25.86 8.28
CA SER A 514 13.38 25.72 8.06
C SER A 514 13.73 25.30 6.63
N LEU A 515 12.77 24.78 5.86
CA LEU A 515 12.99 24.30 4.51
C LEU A 515 13.14 25.46 3.52
N LYS A 516 14.01 25.25 2.54
CA LYS A 516 14.09 26.09 1.35
C LYS A 516 12.83 25.95 0.51
N ARG A 517 12.44 27.03 -0.15
CA ARG A 517 11.24 27.08 -1.00
C ARG A 517 11.47 26.34 -2.32
N GLU A 518 12.64 26.52 -2.91
CA GLU A 518 12.97 26.08 -4.26
C GLU A 518 13.03 24.56 -4.34
N GLY A 519 12.21 23.96 -5.21
CA GLY A 519 12.16 22.51 -5.43
C GLY A 519 11.32 21.72 -4.43
N LEU A 520 10.89 22.34 -3.32
CA LEU A 520 10.19 21.61 -2.25
C LEU A 520 8.84 21.04 -2.72
N LEU A 521 8.04 21.85 -3.41
CA LEU A 521 6.75 21.38 -3.93
C LEU A 521 6.95 20.35 -5.05
N GLU A 522 7.97 20.51 -5.89
CA GLU A 522 8.33 19.56 -6.94
C GLU A 522 8.64 18.16 -6.36
N GLU A 523 9.41 18.10 -5.27
CA GLU A 523 9.71 16.85 -4.56
C GLU A 523 8.46 16.24 -3.90
N LEU A 524 7.65 17.04 -3.21
CA LEU A 524 6.43 16.55 -2.55
C LEU A 524 5.38 16.05 -3.55
N ILE A 525 5.22 16.74 -4.70
CA ILE A 525 4.36 16.28 -5.79
C ILE A 525 4.89 14.96 -6.37
N SER A 526 6.21 14.81 -6.51
CA SER A 526 6.81 13.57 -7.00
C SER A 526 6.57 12.40 -6.03
N PHE A 527 6.67 12.62 -4.71
CA PHE A 527 6.26 11.62 -3.73
C PHE A 527 4.75 11.34 -3.81
N HIS A 528 3.90 12.36 -3.96
CA HIS A 528 2.45 12.19 -4.13
C HIS A 528 2.08 11.36 -5.37
N GLU A 529 2.77 11.55 -6.49
CA GLU A 529 2.63 10.74 -7.70
C GLU A 529 2.95 9.26 -7.41
N ARG A 530 4.00 8.97 -6.64
CA ARG A 530 4.30 7.60 -6.17
C ARG A 530 3.15 7.04 -5.32
N PHE A 531 2.62 7.79 -4.36
CA PHE A 531 1.46 7.33 -3.55
C PHE A 531 0.20 7.11 -4.40
N THR A 532 0.00 7.93 -5.43
CA THR A 532 -1.14 7.81 -6.36
C THR A 532 -1.03 6.51 -7.17
N TYR A 533 0.16 6.23 -7.70
CA TYR A 533 0.47 4.97 -8.36
C TYR A 533 0.28 3.77 -7.43
N GLU A 534 0.92 3.76 -6.24
CA GLU A 534 0.84 2.63 -5.30
C GLU A 534 -0.60 2.30 -4.92
N ARG A 535 -1.42 3.33 -4.70
CA ARG A 535 -2.84 3.16 -4.39
C ARG A 535 -3.62 2.56 -5.56
N ALA A 536 -3.37 3.04 -6.78
CA ALA A 536 -4.02 2.52 -7.99
C ALA A 536 -3.59 1.07 -8.26
N PHE A 537 -2.28 0.81 -8.21
CA PHE A 537 -1.68 -0.51 -8.42
C PHE A 537 -2.17 -1.54 -7.40
N LYS A 538 -2.18 -1.20 -6.11
CA LYS A 538 -2.73 -2.08 -5.07
C LYS A 538 -4.23 -2.28 -5.23
N SER A 539 -4.99 -1.24 -5.59
CA SER A 539 -6.43 -1.39 -5.84
C SER A 539 -6.73 -2.29 -7.04
N LEU A 540 -5.87 -2.29 -8.06
CA LEU A 540 -5.98 -3.16 -9.23
C LEU A 540 -5.60 -4.60 -8.90
N THR A 541 -4.49 -4.81 -8.19
CA THR A 541 -3.90 -6.13 -7.93
C THR A 541 -4.55 -6.87 -6.76
N MET A 542 -5.19 -6.15 -5.82
CA MET A 542 -5.82 -6.76 -4.64
C MET A 542 -6.77 -7.93 -4.97
N PRO A 543 -7.69 -7.84 -5.96
CA PRO A 543 -8.63 -8.92 -6.24
C PRO A 543 -7.91 -10.18 -6.72
N THR A 544 -6.91 -10.03 -7.60
CA THR A 544 -6.16 -11.17 -8.15
C THR A 544 -5.22 -11.76 -7.10
N ARG A 545 -4.54 -10.93 -6.29
CA ARG A 545 -3.73 -11.39 -5.15
C ARG A 545 -4.56 -12.19 -4.16
N ILE A 546 -5.78 -11.76 -3.82
CA ILE A 546 -6.69 -12.52 -2.95
C ILE A 546 -7.16 -13.80 -3.64
N ALA A 547 -7.47 -13.77 -4.94
CA ALA A 547 -7.86 -14.99 -5.66
C ALA A 547 -6.71 -16.02 -5.75
N CYS A 548 -5.46 -15.56 -5.82
CA CYS A 548 -4.28 -16.41 -5.92
C CYS A 548 -3.80 -16.94 -4.57
N PHE A 549 -3.85 -16.12 -3.52
CA PHE A 549 -3.30 -16.44 -2.18
C PHE A 549 -4.37 -16.48 -1.08
N GLY A 550 -5.65 -16.56 -1.44
CA GLY A 550 -6.77 -16.44 -0.50
C GLY A 550 -6.87 -17.52 0.57
N ASN A 551 -6.10 -18.61 0.43
CA ASN A 551 -5.99 -19.66 1.43
C ASN A 551 -4.84 -19.42 2.43
N GLU A 552 -4.05 -18.35 2.25
CA GLU A 552 -2.89 -18.01 3.09
C GLU A 552 -3.20 -16.76 3.95
N ASP A 553 -3.60 -16.97 5.21
CA ASP A 553 -4.05 -15.90 6.12
C ASP A 553 -3.03 -14.78 6.33
N GLU A 554 -1.75 -15.13 6.47
CA GLU A 554 -0.67 -14.14 6.67
C GLU A 554 -0.49 -13.23 5.46
N MET A 555 -0.64 -13.76 4.23
CA MET A 555 -0.61 -12.96 3.00
C MET A 555 -1.78 -11.97 2.95
N ILE A 556 -2.98 -12.40 3.35
CA ILE A 556 -4.15 -11.51 3.43
C ILE A 556 -3.93 -10.38 4.44
N LYS A 557 -3.40 -10.69 5.63
CA LYS A 557 -3.07 -9.68 6.65
C LYS A 557 -2.04 -8.67 6.11
N MET A 558 -0.99 -9.17 5.46
CA MET A 558 0.04 -8.33 4.85
C MET A 558 -0.56 -7.39 3.79
N PHE A 559 -1.39 -7.91 2.88
CA PHE A 559 -2.01 -7.08 1.82
C PHE A 559 -2.90 -5.98 2.41
N LYS A 560 -3.62 -6.26 3.50
CA LYS A 560 -4.43 -5.27 4.22
C LYS A 560 -3.57 -4.17 4.83
N GLN A 561 -2.53 -4.55 5.57
CA GLN A 561 -1.62 -3.61 6.22
C GLN A 561 -0.91 -2.72 5.19
N GLU A 562 -0.44 -3.32 4.10
CA GLU A 562 0.14 -2.63 2.95
C GLU A 562 -0.77 -1.54 2.37
N PHE A 563 -2.06 -1.81 2.25
CA PHE A 563 -3.05 -0.87 1.71
C PHE A 563 -3.33 0.27 2.69
N ASP A 564 -3.36 -0.02 3.98
CA ASP A 564 -3.56 0.97 5.03
C ASP A 564 -2.36 1.91 5.17
N ASP A 565 -1.14 1.38 5.10
CA ASP A 565 0.11 2.15 5.10
C ASP A 565 0.13 3.16 3.93
N VAL A 566 -0.30 2.74 2.73
CA VAL A 566 -0.43 3.63 1.56
C VAL A 566 -1.48 4.72 1.81
N ASN A 567 -2.66 4.37 2.32
CA ASN A 567 -3.73 5.35 2.57
C ASN A 567 -3.36 6.38 3.65
N LYS A 568 -2.67 5.94 4.72
CA LYS A 568 -2.16 6.79 5.79
C LYS A 568 -1.15 7.79 5.25
N SER A 569 -0.14 7.29 4.52
CA SER A 569 0.92 8.11 3.92
C SER A 569 0.38 9.08 2.87
N ALA A 570 -0.56 8.65 2.03
CA ALA A 570 -1.23 9.48 1.03
C ALA A 570 -2.06 10.62 1.66
N ARG A 571 -2.62 10.45 2.86
CA ARG A 571 -3.29 11.55 3.59
C ARG A 571 -2.28 12.56 4.14
N ALA A 572 -1.21 12.07 4.75
CA ALA A 572 -0.17 12.93 5.32
C ALA A 572 0.48 13.82 4.25
N ILE A 573 0.92 13.24 3.13
CA ILE A 573 1.56 14.01 2.04
C ILE A 573 0.64 15.06 1.41
N ARG A 574 -0.65 14.75 1.24
CA ARG A 574 -1.63 15.73 0.74
C ARG A 574 -1.78 16.89 1.69
N PHE A 575 -1.81 16.64 3.01
CA PHE A 575 -1.84 17.71 3.98
C PHE A 575 -0.58 18.59 3.91
N LEU A 576 0.61 17.99 3.76
CA LEU A 576 1.85 18.75 3.57
C LEU A 576 1.80 19.64 2.32
N ILE A 577 1.37 19.11 1.19
CA ILE A 577 1.20 19.86 -0.06
C ILE A 577 0.18 21.00 0.11
N GLU A 578 -0.99 20.71 0.70
CA GLU A 578 -2.03 21.70 0.96
C GLU A 578 -1.55 22.83 1.90
N TYR A 579 -0.72 22.50 2.89
CA TYR A 579 -0.14 23.49 3.80
C TYR A 579 0.94 24.32 3.12
N ILE A 580 1.94 23.70 2.48
CA ILE A 580 3.08 24.38 1.86
C ILE A 580 2.67 25.23 0.67
N SER A 581 1.69 24.77 -0.14
CA SER A 581 1.12 25.59 -1.22
C SER A 581 0.44 26.85 -0.71
N ALA A 582 -0.10 26.82 0.50
CA ALA A 582 -0.77 27.96 1.12
C ALA A 582 0.19 28.87 1.87
N ILE A 583 1.14 28.30 2.61
CA ILE A 583 2.15 29.00 3.42
C ILE A 583 3.53 28.48 3.01
N PRO A 584 4.11 28.99 1.90
CA PRO A 584 5.43 28.58 1.47
C PRO A 584 6.50 28.92 2.52
N PRO A 585 7.51 28.07 2.72
CA PRO A 585 8.59 28.36 3.64
C PRO A 585 9.63 29.29 3.00
N ASN A 586 10.47 29.91 3.83
CA ASN A 586 11.56 30.80 3.42
C ASN A 586 12.88 30.43 4.12
N GLY A 587 13.07 29.15 4.46
CA GLY A 587 14.29 28.65 5.09
C GLY A 587 15.39 28.33 4.08
N SER A 588 16.40 27.58 4.50
CA SER A 588 17.56 27.22 3.67
C SER A 588 17.83 25.71 3.58
N GLN A 589 17.16 24.91 4.42
CA GLN A 589 17.39 23.47 4.50
C GLN A 589 16.74 22.74 3.32
N SER A 590 17.46 21.82 2.68
CA SER A 590 16.85 20.94 1.68
C SER A 590 16.07 19.81 2.36
N LEU A 591 15.01 19.30 1.70
CA LEU A 591 14.25 18.18 2.22
C LEU A 591 15.11 16.90 2.16
N THR A 592 15.29 16.26 3.32
CA THR A 592 16.00 14.99 3.47
C THR A 592 14.98 13.88 3.71
N TYR A 593 15.31 12.60 3.47
CA TYR A 593 14.39 11.49 3.78
C TYR A 593 14.05 11.43 5.27
N THR A 594 15.00 11.76 6.12
CA THR A 594 14.81 11.85 7.57
C THR A 594 13.75 12.89 7.93
N LEU A 595 13.91 14.12 7.42
CA LEU A 595 12.97 15.22 7.69
C LEU A 595 11.60 14.98 7.04
N PHE A 596 11.58 14.36 5.85
CA PHE A 596 10.35 13.95 5.19
C PHE A 596 9.56 12.95 6.05
N ASN A 597 10.22 11.93 6.60
CA ASN A 597 9.57 10.96 7.49
C ASN A 597 9.03 11.61 8.77
N GLU A 598 9.75 12.58 9.35
CA GLU A 598 9.28 13.35 10.50
C GLU A 598 8.04 14.19 10.15
N LEU A 599 8.08 14.94 9.05
CA LEU A 599 6.93 15.72 8.56
C LEU A 599 5.71 14.86 8.30
N GLN A 600 5.89 13.69 7.66
CA GLN A 600 4.83 12.72 7.42
C GLN A 600 4.23 12.19 8.73
N ALA A 601 5.06 11.86 9.72
CA ALA A 601 4.60 11.38 11.02
C ALA A 601 3.82 12.47 11.77
N VAL A 602 4.32 13.71 11.81
CA VAL A 602 3.61 14.83 12.44
C VAL A 602 2.26 15.08 11.75
N ALA A 603 2.25 15.13 10.41
CA ALA A 603 1.02 15.29 9.64
C ALA A 603 0.01 14.15 9.88
N SER A 604 0.49 12.91 9.97
CA SER A 604 -0.32 11.73 10.29
C SER A 604 -0.92 11.83 11.70
N GLU A 605 -0.12 12.20 12.70
CA GLU A 605 -0.57 12.30 14.08
C GLU A 605 -1.54 13.46 14.30
N ILE A 606 -1.36 14.61 13.62
CA ILE A 606 -2.37 15.70 13.61
C ILE A 606 -3.73 15.16 13.13
N ILE A 607 -3.74 14.40 12.04
CA ILE A 607 -4.97 13.79 11.50
C ILE A 607 -5.56 12.78 12.50
N ASN A 608 -4.73 11.94 13.11
CA ASN A 608 -5.15 10.90 14.06
C ASN A 608 -5.77 11.49 15.33
N TRP A 609 -5.09 12.44 15.99
CA TRP A 609 -5.59 13.07 17.21
C TRP A 609 -6.80 13.97 16.96
N ALA A 610 -6.87 14.65 15.81
CA ALA A 610 -8.06 15.42 15.44
C ALA A 610 -9.25 14.51 15.12
N PHE A 611 -9.03 13.35 14.50
CA PHE A 611 -10.06 12.32 14.30
C PHE A 611 -10.57 11.80 15.66
N LEU A 612 -9.66 11.50 16.59
CA LEU A 612 -10.01 11.08 17.94
C LEU A 612 -10.84 12.15 18.68
N CYS A 613 -10.44 13.42 18.54
CA CYS A 613 -11.16 14.55 19.11
C CYS A 613 -12.59 14.61 18.58
N ASP A 614 -12.78 14.51 17.26
CA ASP A 614 -14.11 14.54 16.65
C ASP A 614 -14.97 13.32 17.09
N LEU A 615 -14.39 12.14 17.38
CA LEU A 615 -15.14 10.99 17.93
C LEU A 615 -15.76 11.29 19.30
N ILE A 616 -14.97 11.89 20.20
CA ILE A 616 -15.43 12.27 21.55
C ILE A 616 -16.40 13.45 21.45
N TYR A 617 -16.03 14.49 20.71
CA TYR A 617 -16.83 15.71 20.57
C TYR A 617 -18.22 15.43 19.99
N TYR A 618 -18.33 14.53 19.01
CA TYR A 618 -19.62 14.14 18.43
C TYR A 618 -20.34 13.01 19.18
N LYS A 619 -19.79 12.54 20.31
CA LYS A 619 -20.34 11.46 21.14
C LYS A 619 -20.55 10.16 20.35
N ILE A 620 -19.63 9.86 19.44
CA ILE A 620 -19.64 8.62 18.65
C ILE A 620 -19.04 7.47 19.46
N ALA A 621 -18.02 7.79 20.26
CA ALA A 621 -17.35 6.85 21.15
C ALA A 621 -16.97 7.54 22.46
N ASP A 622 -17.14 6.85 23.59
CA ASP A 622 -16.67 7.31 24.90
C ASP A 622 -15.23 6.82 25.12
N ILE A 623 -14.28 7.54 24.51
CA ILE A 623 -12.87 7.20 24.58
C ILE A 623 -12.29 7.80 25.86
N LYS A 624 -11.80 6.93 26.76
CA LYS A 624 -11.13 7.36 27.98
C LYS A 624 -9.68 7.72 27.67
N LEU A 625 -9.23 8.85 28.19
CA LEU A 625 -7.86 9.33 28.07
C LEU A 625 -7.18 9.31 29.44
N SER A 626 -5.89 9.00 29.46
CA SER A 626 -5.08 9.02 30.68
C SER A 626 -3.64 9.40 30.36
N VAL A 627 -2.99 10.17 31.24
CA VAL A 627 -1.53 10.26 31.23
C VAL A 627 -1.00 8.98 31.86
N LEU A 628 -0.28 8.19 31.07
CA LEU A 628 0.25 6.90 31.49
C LEU A 628 1.50 7.09 32.37
N PRO A 629 1.92 6.08 33.16
CA PRO A 629 3.18 6.13 33.88
C PRO A 629 4.40 6.36 32.97
N SER A 630 4.32 5.93 31.70
CA SER A 630 5.30 6.26 30.64
C SER A 630 5.37 7.75 30.28
N LYS A 631 4.48 8.59 30.84
CA LYS A 631 4.15 9.99 30.51
C LYS A 631 3.41 10.17 29.19
N ARG A 632 3.27 9.13 28.37
CA ARG A 632 2.52 9.22 27.09
C ARG A 632 1.03 9.38 27.33
N LEU A 633 0.34 9.96 26.35
CA LEU A 633 -1.11 10.01 26.33
C LEU A 633 -1.69 8.66 25.93
N GLY A 634 -2.25 7.93 26.89
CA GLY A 634 -3.00 6.71 26.67
C GLY A 634 -4.43 7.01 26.22
N SER A 635 -4.94 6.20 25.29
CA SER A 635 -6.35 6.21 24.91
C SER A 635 -6.91 4.80 24.98
N MET A 636 -7.89 4.57 25.87
CA MET A 636 -8.58 3.28 25.94
C MET A 636 -9.72 3.26 24.93
N ARG A 637 -9.56 2.44 23.91
CA ARG A 637 -10.45 2.37 22.75
C ARG A 637 -11.14 1.02 22.56
N LYS A 638 -10.94 0.05 23.47
CA LYS A 638 -11.33 -1.37 23.27
C LYS A 638 -12.74 -1.57 22.68
N ASP A 639 -13.75 -0.91 23.23
CA ASP A 639 -15.14 -1.07 22.76
C ASP A 639 -15.38 -0.49 21.36
N PHE A 640 -14.63 0.55 20.99
CA PHE A 640 -14.68 1.17 19.67
C PHE A 640 -13.83 0.39 18.66
N GLU A 641 -12.63 -0.03 19.05
CA GLU A 641 -11.71 -0.78 18.20
C GLU A 641 -12.28 -2.13 17.78
N GLY A 642 -12.86 -2.91 18.71
CA GLY A 642 -13.49 -4.19 18.36
C GLY A 642 -14.61 -4.02 17.32
N LYS A 643 -15.51 -3.05 17.54
CA LYS A 643 -16.58 -2.71 16.58
C LYS A 643 -16.04 -2.20 15.25
N TYR A 644 -14.94 -1.45 15.27
CA TYR A 644 -14.32 -0.91 14.08
C TYR A 644 -13.61 -2.01 13.27
N GLU A 645 -12.95 -2.95 13.91
CA GLU A 645 -12.33 -4.13 13.29
C GLU A 645 -13.37 -5.04 12.63
N GLU A 646 -14.49 -5.31 13.30
CA GLU A 646 -15.63 -6.03 12.73
C GLU A 646 -16.14 -5.33 11.46
N TYR A 647 -16.36 -4.03 11.53
CA TYR A 647 -16.78 -3.22 10.38
C TYR A 647 -15.75 -3.24 9.24
N ILE A 648 -14.46 -3.05 9.53
CA ILE A 648 -13.42 -3.04 8.50
C ILE A 648 -13.34 -4.39 7.78
N THR A 649 -13.46 -5.49 8.52
CA THR A 649 -13.50 -6.84 7.95
C THR A 649 -14.67 -6.99 6.98
N GLU A 650 -15.88 -6.62 7.41
CA GLU A 650 -17.08 -6.68 6.56
C GLU A 650 -16.99 -5.77 5.34
N MET A 651 -16.47 -4.54 5.51
CA MET A 651 -16.31 -3.57 4.44
C MET A 651 -15.26 -4.04 3.42
N MET A 652 -14.19 -4.69 3.87
CA MET A 652 -13.14 -5.23 3.00
C MET A 652 -13.66 -6.40 2.16
N GLU A 653 -14.38 -7.35 2.75
CA GLU A 653 -15.06 -8.41 1.99
C GLU A 653 -15.98 -7.83 0.90
N GLY A 654 -16.78 -6.83 1.26
CA GLY A 654 -17.63 -6.13 0.31
C GLY A 654 -16.83 -5.40 -0.78
N LYS A 655 -15.68 -4.80 -0.43
CA LYS A 655 -14.79 -4.15 -1.40
C LYS A 655 -14.18 -5.14 -2.38
N VAL A 656 -13.75 -6.32 -1.95
CA VAL A 656 -13.19 -7.35 -2.84
C VAL A 656 -14.22 -7.75 -3.90
N ILE A 657 -15.46 -8.03 -3.49
CA ILE A 657 -16.53 -8.37 -4.42
C ILE A 657 -16.83 -7.21 -5.38
N ARG A 658 -17.02 -5.99 -4.87
CA ARG A 658 -17.27 -4.79 -5.70
C ARG A 658 -16.09 -4.42 -6.60
N SER A 659 -14.88 -4.80 -6.19
CA SER A 659 -13.68 -4.57 -6.98
C SER A 659 -13.61 -5.49 -8.19
N HIS A 660 -14.31 -6.64 -8.21
CA HIS A 660 -14.47 -7.44 -9.43
C HIS A 660 -15.11 -6.60 -10.55
N ASP A 661 -16.25 -5.94 -10.30
CA ASP A 661 -16.94 -5.12 -11.32
C ASP A 661 -16.11 -3.93 -11.82
N LYS A 662 -15.21 -3.41 -11.00
CA LYS A 662 -14.28 -2.34 -11.39
C LYS A 662 -13.04 -2.87 -12.09
N PHE A 663 -12.58 -4.07 -11.72
CA PHE A 663 -11.40 -4.72 -12.25
C PHE A 663 -11.55 -4.91 -13.76
N TYR A 664 -12.68 -5.46 -14.22
CA TYR A 664 -12.97 -5.66 -15.65
C TYR A 664 -12.93 -4.37 -16.48
N ARG A 665 -13.21 -3.20 -15.89
CA ARG A 665 -13.27 -1.91 -16.61
C ARG A 665 -11.92 -1.45 -17.16
N HIS A 666 -10.80 -1.92 -16.60
CA HIS A 666 -9.48 -1.54 -17.11
C HIS A 666 -9.18 -2.16 -18.49
N TRP A 667 -9.88 -3.23 -18.87
CA TRP A 667 -9.73 -3.92 -20.16
C TRP A 667 -10.91 -3.74 -21.10
N MET A 668 -12.03 -3.18 -20.63
CA MET A 668 -13.12 -2.79 -21.51
C MET A 668 -12.68 -1.60 -22.34
N SER A 669 -12.68 -1.73 -23.66
CA SER A 669 -12.70 -0.53 -24.49
C SER A 669 -13.98 0.21 -24.12
N PHE A 670 -13.89 1.52 -23.89
CA PHE A 670 -15.05 2.37 -24.09
C PHE A 670 -15.42 2.25 -25.57
N SER A 671 -16.09 1.15 -25.94
CA SER A 671 -17.02 1.19 -27.05
C SER A 671 -17.87 2.43 -26.83
N LYS A 672 -18.23 3.11 -27.91
CA LYS A 672 -19.27 4.15 -27.89
C LYS A 672 -20.61 3.55 -27.43
N GLU A 673 -20.68 3.00 -26.22
CA GLU A 673 -21.89 2.97 -25.43
C GLU A 673 -22.36 4.41 -25.45
N LYS A 674 -23.57 4.61 -25.98
CA LYS A 674 -24.22 5.91 -26.10
C LYS A 674 -23.80 6.76 -24.90
N GLN A 675 -22.92 7.75 -25.12
CA GLN A 675 -22.66 8.77 -24.11
C GLN A 675 -24.04 9.18 -23.65
N ASN A 676 -24.32 8.98 -22.36
CA ASN A 676 -25.64 9.30 -21.83
C ASN A 676 -25.78 10.81 -22.01
N THR A 677 -26.43 11.22 -23.10
CA THR A 677 -26.44 12.61 -23.57
C THR A 677 -27.03 13.49 -22.49
N GLU A 678 -28.01 12.97 -21.74
CA GLU A 678 -28.62 13.59 -20.57
C GLU A 678 -27.58 13.86 -19.46
N LEU A 679 -26.73 12.89 -19.11
CA LEU A 679 -25.68 13.07 -18.10
C LEU A 679 -24.68 14.17 -18.49
N VAL A 680 -24.25 14.19 -19.76
CA VAL A 680 -23.33 15.21 -20.28
C VAL A 680 -23.99 16.59 -20.24
N THR A 681 -25.25 16.71 -20.66
CA THR A 681 -25.99 17.98 -20.59
C THR A 681 -26.21 18.45 -19.15
N GLU A 682 -26.54 17.55 -18.23
CA GLU A 682 -26.79 17.87 -16.81
C GLU A 682 -25.50 18.30 -16.10
N ILE A 683 -24.37 17.61 -16.31
CA ILE A 683 -23.09 17.99 -15.70
C ILE A 683 -22.61 19.34 -16.23
N ASN A 684 -22.72 19.58 -17.54
CA ASN A 684 -22.35 20.86 -18.15
C ASN A 684 -23.22 22.00 -17.62
N THR A 685 -24.53 21.78 -17.47
CA THR A 685 -25.46 22.77 -16.90
C THR A 685 -25.12 23.08 -15.45
N ALA A 686 -24.83 22.05 -14.65
CA ALA A 686 -24.47 22.22 -13.25
C ALA A 686 -23.17 23.04 -13.12
N PHE A 687 -22.14 22.69 -13.88
CA PHE A 687 -20.86 23.41 -13.89
C PHE A 687 -21.00 24.85 -14.37
N GLN A 688 -21.75 25.06 -15.46
CA GLN A 688 -21.99 26.41 -16.00
C GLN A 688 -22.67 27.31 -14.96
N SER A 689 -23.64 26.77 -14.21
CA SER A 689 -24.36 27.52 -13.18
C SER A 689 -23.57 27.77 -11.89
N GLU A 690 -22.52 26.98 -11.63
CA GLU A 690 -21.73 27.04 -10.39
C GLU A 690 -20.44 27.84 -10.57
N TRP A 691 -19.74 27.63 -11.70
CA TRP A 691 -18.40 28.15 -11.95
C TRP A 691 -18.27 28.97 -13.23
N GLY A 692 -19.35 29.14 -14.02
CA GLY A 692 -19.33 29.97 -15.23
C GLY A 692 -18.77 29.29 -16.48
N TYR A 693 -18.37 28.03 -16.41
CA TYR A 693 -17.91 27.20 -17.53
C TYR A 693 -18.50 25.80 -17.46
N SER A 694 -18.53 25.08 -18.58
CA SER A 694 -19.04 23.70 -18.62
C SER A 694 -18.01 22.67 -18.13
N PHE A 695 -18.46 21.45 -17.80
CA PHE A 695 -17.52 20.37 -17.45
C PHE A 695 -16.64 19.99 -18.65
N ASP A 696 -17.20 20.04 -19.86
CA ASP A 696 -16.43 19.81 -21.09
C ASP A 696 -15.37 20.89 -21.32
N ASP A 697 -15.66 22.16 -21.01
CA ASP A 697 -14.67 23.24 -21.06
C ASP A 697 -13.49 22.94 -20.11
N MET A 698 -13.80 22.56 -18.87
CA MET A 698 -12.79 22.18 -17.87
C MET A 698 -11.99 20.95 -18.33
N ALA A 699 -12.67 19.92 -18.85
CA ALA A 699 -12.02 18.71 -19.33
C ALA A 699 -11.13 18.97 -20.56
N ALA A 700 -11.49 19.91 -21.43
CA ALA A 700 -10.66 20.34 -22.55
C ALA A 700 -9.37 21.01 -22.05
N VAL A 701 -9.47 21.99 -21.14
CA VAL A 701 -8.31 22.65 -20.53
C VAL A 701 -7.38 21.63 -19.84
N VAL A 702 -7.95 20.72 -19.03
CA VAL A 702 -7.15 19.71 -18.31
C VAL A 702 -6.44 18.75 -19.27
N ARG A 703 -7.07 18.40 -20.40
CA ARG A 703 -6.44 17.56 -21.42
C ARG A 703 -5.20 18.22 -22.02
N GLU A 704 -5.26 19.53 -22.28
CA GLU A 704 -4.09 20.28 -22.77
C GLU A 704 -3.00 20.38 -21.69
N VAL A 705 -3.35 20.64 -20.43
CA VAL A 705 -2.37 20.62 -19.31
C VAL A 705 -1.68 19.25 -19.21
N TYR A 706 -2.45 18.17 -19.32
CA TYR A 706 -1.93 16.80 -19.33
C TYR A 706 -0.98 16.56 -20.51
N ALA A 707 -1.37 16.98 -21.72
CA ALA A 707 -0.57 16.84 -22.95
C ALA A 707 0.76 17.59 -22.86
N ILE A 708 0.75 18.82 -22.34
CA ILE A 708 1.97 19.60 -22.07
C ILE A 708 2.87 18.87 -21.05
N GLY A 709 2.26 18.27 -20.03
CA GLY A 709 2.98 17.49 -19.01
C GLY A 709 3.64 16.22 -19.57
N LEU A 710 3.08 15.59 -20.61
CA LEU A 710 3.65 14.40 -21.25
C LEU A 710 5.00 14.68 -21.93
N ILE A 711 5.23 15.92 -22.37
CA ILE A 711 6.47 16.31 -23.05
C ILE A 711 7.61 16.52 -22.04
N GLN A 712 7.31 16.71 -20.75
CA GLN A 712 8.31 16.87 -19.71
C GLN A 712 8.68 15.51 -19.11
N ILE A 713 9.98 15.25 -18.93
CA ILE A 713 10.48 13.96 -18.40
C ILE A 713 10.27 13.84 -16.88
N GLN A 714 10.37 14.96 -16.15
CA GLN A 714 10.29 15.00 -14.69
C GLN A 714 8.90 14.58 -14.19
N THR A 715 8.83 13.94 -13.02
CA THR A 715 7.55 13.47 -12.45
C THR A 715 6.64 14.62 -12.06
N CYS A 716 7.14 15.60 -11.31
CA CYS A 716 6.48 16.89 -11.17
C CYS A 716 6.68 17.69 -12.45
N LYS A 717 5.59 18.23 -12.98
CA LYS A 717 5.56 19.13 -14.12
C LYS A 717 5.59 20.57 -13.63
N LYS A 718 6.26 21.44 -14.37
CA LYS A 718 6.37 22.87 -14.04
C LYS A 718 6.37 23.69 -15.33
N THR A 719 5.66 24.81 -15.32
CA THR A 719 5.73 25.82 -16.39
C THR A 719 5.36 27.20 -15.87
N LEU A 720 5.72 28.25 -16.61
CA LEU A 720 5.26 29.61 -16.35
C LEU A 720 3.74 29.69 -16.60
N TYR A 721 3.02 30.33 -15.69
CA TYR A 721 1.56 30.42 -15.75
C TYR A 721 1.07 31.10 -17.04
N ASN A 722 1.69 32.23 -17.42
CA ASN A 722 1.29 32.96 -18.64
C ASN A 722 1.58 32.14 -19.90
N ALA A 723 2.73 31.46 -19.96
CA ALA A 723 3.07 30.58 -21.08
C ALA A 723 2.10 29.39 -21.18
N LEU A 724 1.63 28.84 -20.04
CA LEU A 724 0.60 27.80 -20.05
C LEU A 724 -0.70 28.31 -20.64
N VAL A 725 -1.17 29.49 -20.21
CA VAL A 725 -2.41 30.09 -20.71
C VAL A 725 -2.35 30.30 -22.22
N GLU A 726 -1.25 30.86 -22.72
CA GLU A 726 -1.03 31.08 -24.16
C GLU A 726 -1.02 29.77 -24.96
N GLN A 727 -0.28 28.75 -24.49
CA GLN A 727 -0.25 27.45 -25.14
C GLN A 727 -1.63 26.78 -25.20
N ILE A 728 -2.45 26.93 -24.16
CA ILE A 728 -3.81 26.41 -24.14
C ILE A 728 -4.71 27.21 -25.08
N GLU A 729 -4.62 28.55 -25.05
CA GLU A 729 -5.40 29.45 -25.92
C GLU A 729 -5.18 29.13 -27.40
N ASP A 730 -3.94 28.88 -27.81
CA ASP A 730 -3.58 28.50 -29.18
C ASP A 730 -4.20 27.16 -29.62
N LYS A 731 -4.40 26.22 -28.69
CA LYS A 731 -4.89 24.86 -28.98
C LYS A 731 -6.41 24.76 -29.01
N ILE A 732 -7.09 25.29 -27.99
CA ILE A 732 -8.54 25.13 -27.81
C ILE A 732 -9.35 26.38 -28.20
N LYS A 733 -8.70 27.51 -28.53
CA LYS A 733 -9.33 28.77 -28.98
C LYS A 733 -10.44 29.29 -28.05
N PHE A 734 -10.32 29.02 -26.75
CA PHE A 734 -11.21 29.58 -25.74
C PHE A 734 -10.86 31.03 -25.44
N ASN A 735 -11.83 31.79 -24.92
CA ASN A 735 -11.55 33.10 -24.35
C ASN A 735 -10.54 32.96 -23.20
N LYS A 736 -9.47 33.77 -23.22
CA LYS A 736 -8.42 33.79 -22.20
C LYS A 736 -8.93 33.82 -20.76
N ASN A 737 -9.96 34.63 -20.46
CA ASN A 737 -10.53 34.73 -19.12
C ASN A 737 -11.17 33.40 -18.67
N LYS A 738 -11.82 32.67 -19.59
CA LYS A 738 -12.38 31.34 -19.29
C LYS A 738 -11.27 30.34 -18.93
N ILE A 739 -10.14 30.35 -19.65
CA ILE A 739 -8.99 29.48 -19.35
C ILE A 739 -8.44 29.82 -17.96
N ILE A 740 -8.27 31.12 -17.66
CA ILE A 740 -7.81 31.61 -16.36
C ILE A 740 -8.75 31.16 -15.24
N ASP A 741 -10.07 31.35 -15.38
CA ASP A 741 -11.05 30.95 -14.36
C ASP A 741 -11.00 29.45 -14.05
N ILE A 742 -10.84 28.61 -15.09
CA ILE A 742 -10.70 27.16 -14.93
C ILE A 742 -9.40 26.81 -14.20
N LEU A 743 -8.26 27.38 -14.62
CA LEU A 743 -6.95 27.10 -14.01
C LEU A 743 -6.92 27.56 -12.55
N GLU A 744 -7.45 28.74 -12.22
CA GLU A 744 -7.53 29.24 -10.85
C GLU A 744 -8.46 28.38 -9.97
N ASN A 745 -9.61 27.95 -10.51
CA ASN A 745 -10.51 27.05 -9.79
C ASN A 745 -9.88 25.68 -9.50
N LEU A 746 -8.99 25.19 -10.38
CA LEU A 746 -8.25 23.94 -10.20
C LEU A 746 -6.92 24.10 -9.44
N SER A 747 -6.54 25.33 -9.08
CA SER A 747 -5.27 25.60 -8.41
C SER A 747 -5.42 25.79 -6.90
N LEU A 748 -4.47 25.22 -6.15
CA LEU A 748 -4.09 25.71 -4.83
C LEU A 748 -3.23 26.97 -5.00
N GLN A 749 -3.43 27.95 -4.12
CA GLN A 749 -2.74 29.24 -4.17
C GLN A 749 -2.19 29.60 -2.80
N GLU A 750 -1.18 30.46 -2.79
CA GLU A 750 -0.63 31.08 -1.60
C GLU A 750 -1.69 31.89 -0.85
N ARG A 751 -1.62 31.90 0.48
CA ARG A 751 -2.57 32.54 1.38
C ARG A 751 -1.81 33.19 2.53
N SER A 752 -2.41 34.21 3.15
CA SER A 752 -1.84 34.83 4.35
C SER A 752 -2.04 34.00 5.61
N ASP A 753 -3.10 33.17 5.66
CA ASP A 753 -3.40 32.25 6.76
C ASP A 753 -3.87 30.90 6.22
N PHE A 754 -3.34 29.82 6.79
CA PHE A 754 -3.76 28.47 6.43
C PHE A 754 -5.21 28.19 6.86
N TRP A 755 -5.62 28.71 8.03
CA TRP A 755 -6.92 28.38 8.61
C TRP A 755 -8.09 29.19 8.05
N ASN A 756 -7.83 30.31 7.36
CA ASN A 756 -8.80 31.26 6.79
C ASN A 756 -10.09 31.35 7.60
N ARG A 757 -10.15 32.30 8.52
CA ARG A 757 -11.36 32.56 9.31
C ARG A 757 -12.45 33.17 8.42
N SER A 758 -13.68 32.68 8.55
CA SER A 758 -14.86 33.31 7.96
C SER A 758 -15.05 34.72 8.52
N LYS A 759 -15.92 35.53 7.88
CA LYS A 759 -16.31 36.85 8.42
C LYS A 759 -16.83 36.78 9.87
N ASP A 760 -17.33 35.62 10.30
CA ASP A 760 -17.83 35.35 11.65
C ASP A 760 -16.75 34.77 12.59
N GLY A 761 -15.48 34.79 12.19
CA GLY A 761 -14.34 34.29 12.98
C GLY A 761 -14.18 32.77 13.04
N LYS A 762 -15.05 31.99 12.38
CA LYS A 762 -14.99 30.51 12.39
C LYS A 762 -14.01 30.00 11.33
N ARG A 763 -13.18 29.02 11.70
CA ARG A 763 -12.26 28.35 10.75
C ARG A 763 -13.05 27.70 9.60
N ASP A 764 -12.55 27.85 8.38
CA ASP A 764 -13.10 27.19 7.21
C ASP A 764 -12.93 25.67 7.33
N CYS A 765 -14.03 24.92 7.39
CA CYS A 765 -13.95 23.47 7.56
C CYS A 765 -13.34 22.73 6.35
N ASP A 766 -13.22 23.41 5.19
CA ASP A 766 -12.57 22.86 4.00
C ASP A 766 -11.04 22.86 4.08
N VAL A 767 -10.44 23.41 5.15
CA VAL A 767 -9.00 23.29 5.40
C VAL A 767 -8.62 22.18 6.40
N TYR A 768 -9.59 21.49 7.00
CA TYR A 768 -9.29 20.40 7.96
C TYR A 768 -8.87 19.11 7.26
N PRO A 769 -7.58 18.69 7.31
CA PRO A 769 -7.08 17.57 6.51
C PRO A 769 -7.73 16.21 6.83
N TRP A 770 -8.29 16.05 8.03
CA TRP A 770 -9.04 14.85 8.45
C TRP A 770 -10.50 14.81 7.96
N ARG A 771 -10.98 15.81 7.20
CA ARG A 771 -12.32 15.81 6.58
C ARG A 771 -12.24 15.52 5.08
N PHE A 772 -13.27 14.86 4.55
CA PHE A 772 -13.40 14.55 3.13
C PHE A 772 -14.24 15.56 2.36
N ASN A 773 -14.14 15.48 1.03
CA ASN A 773 -14.90 16.31 0.09
C ASN A 773 -14.78 17.82 0.38
N ARG A 774 -13.55 18.26 0.61
CA ARG A 774 -13.20 19.66 0.88
C ARG A 774 -12.90 20.39 -0.41
N GLU A 775 -13.45 21.59 -0.59
CA GLU A 775 -13.22 22.42 -1.79
C GLU A 775 -11.73 22.76 -1.99
N LYS A 776 -11.00 22.97 -0.88
CA LYS A 776 -9.57 23.29 -0.87
C LYS A 776 -8.64 22.07 -0.80
N SER A 777 -9.14 20.86 -1.02
CA SER A 777 -8.26 19.69 -1.02
C SER A 777 -7.49 19.57 -2.34
N PHE A 778 -6.25 19.11 -2.26
CA PHE A 778 -5.44 18.76 -3.43
C PHE A 778 -6.15 17.72 -4.33
N MET A 779 -7.06 16.92 -3.79
CA MET A 779 -7.93 15.99 -4.54
C MET A 779 -8.93 16.65 -5.50
N ARG A 780 -9.25 17.94 -5.30
CA ARG A 780 -10.13 18.72 -6.17
C ARG A 780 -9.39 19.83 -6.91
N LYS A 781 -8.21 20.21 -6.40
CA LYS A 781 -7.35 21.25 -6.94
C LYS A 781 -5.99 20.64 -7.29
N PRO A 782 -5.87 19.96 -8.45
CA PRO A 782 -4.67 19.21 -8.82
C PRO A 782 -3.49 20.07 -9.26
N LEU A 783 -3.71 21.37 -9.46
CA LEU A 783 -2.68 22.32 -9.84
C LEU A 783 -2.22 23.12 -8.62
N ILE A 784 -0.98 23.58 -8.62
CA ILE A 784 -0.44 24.44 -7.57
C ILE A 784 0.18 25.68 -8.22
N GLY A 785 -0.37 26.85 -7.90
CA GLY A 785 0.28 28.13 -8.20
C GLY A 785 1.39 28.38 -7.19
N ALA A 786 2.60 28.68 -7.68
CA ALA A 786 3.74 29.03 -6.86
C ALA A 786 4.43 30.27 -7.43
N ILE A 787 4.71 31.25 -6.57
CA ILE A 787 5.52 32.42 -6.94
C ILE A 787 6.99 32.07 -6.74
N GLN A 788 7.85 32.39 -7.71
CA GLN A 788 9.30 32.26 -7.61
C GLN A 788 9.94 33.36 -8.45
N ASP A 789 10.84 34.15 -7.86
CA ASP A 789 11.55 35.25 -8.54
C ASP A 789 10.59 36.17 -9.31
N ASP A 790 9.53 36.64 -8.63
CA ASP A 790 8.41 37.45 -9.17
C ASP A 790 7.60 36.82 -10.33
N ASN A 791 7.91 35.58 -10.70
CA ASN A 791 7.19 34.83 -11.72
C ASN A 791 6.18 33.86 -11.10
N LYS A 792 4.98 33.80 -11.67
CA LYS A 792 3.98 32.79 -11.31
C LYS A 792 4.22 31.51 -12.10
N TYR A 793 4.53 30.43 -11.41
CA TYR A 793 4.62 29.08 -11.94
C TYR A 793 3.37 28.28 -11.59
N ILE A 794 3.12 27.24 -12.38
CA ILE A 794 2.11 26.23 -12.09
C ILE A 794 2.75 24.84 -12.11
N LEU A 795 2.46 24.08 -11.05
CA LEU A 795 3.01 22.75 -10.81
C LEU A 795 1.90 21.71 -10.74
N TRP A 796 2.14 20.52 -11.27
CA TRP A 796 1.19 19.41 -11.20
C TRP A 796 1.89 18.05 -11.41
N GLY A 797 1.18 16.98 -11.07
CA GLY A 797 1.53 15.61 -11.46
C GLY A 797 0.48 15.06 -12.42
N ASN A 798 0.90 14.40 -13.51
CA ASN A 798 -0.03 13.93 -14.54
C ASN A 798 -0.98 12.84 -14.03
N ARG A 799 -0.51 11.93 -13.16
CA ARG A 799 -1.36 10.88 -12.58
C ARG A 799 -2.39 11.51 -11.64
N HIS A 800 -1.96 12.41 -10.77
CA HIS A 800 -2.85 13.09 -9.84
C HIS A 800 -3.87 13.99 -10.56
N LEU A 801 -3.46 14.68 -11.63
CA LEU A 801 -4.36 15.49 -12.45
C LEU A 801 -5.52 14.63 -12.99
N GLN A 802 -5.21 13.49 -13.61
CA GLN A 802 -6.20 12.51 -14.07
C GLN A 802 -7.08 12.01 -12.91
N HIS A 803 -6.46 11.61 -11.79
CA HIS A 803 -7.16 11.10 -10.61
C HIS A 803 -8.14 12.12 -10.03
N SER A 804 -7.77 13.40 -10.01
CA SER A 804 -8.59 14.50 -9.50
C SER A 804 -9.85 14.72 -10.34
N ILE A 805 -9.74 14.62 -11.67
CA ILE A 805 -10.91 14.76 -12.56
C ILE A 805 -11.85 13.56 -12.42
N GLU A 806 -11.32 12.34 -12.37
CA GLU A 806 -12.10 11.13 -12.10
C GLU A 806 -12.79 11.22 -10.74
N TYR A 807 -12.10 11.75 -9.73
CA TYR A 807 -12.65 11.99 -8.40
C TYR A 807 -13.80 13.00 -8.44
N LEU A 808 -13.64 14.13 -9.15
CA LEU A 808 -14.68 15.16 -9.28
C LEU A 808 -15.91 14.63 -10.03
N PHE A 809 -15.71 13.91 -11.13
CA PHE A 809 -16.79 13.24 -11.86
C PHE A 809 -17.47 12.18 -10.99
N GLY A 810 -16.70 11.43 -10.21
CA GLY A 810 -17.21 10.49 -9.21
C GLY A 810 -18.08 11.17 -8.15
N LEU A 811 -17.69 12.36 -7.67
CA LEU A 811 -18.51 13.15 -6.76
C LEU A 811 -19.80 13.64 -7.43
N PHE A 812 -19.76 14.07 -8.70
CA PHE A 812 -20.97 14.49 -9.43
C PHE A 812 -21.93 13.33 -9.65
N SER A 813 -21.46 12.26 -10.30
CA SER A 813 -22.26 11.07 -10.67
C SER A 813 -22.85 10.33 -9.47
N SER A 814 -22.19 10.44 -8.31
CA SER A 814 -22.70 9.92 -7.03
C SER A 814 -23.56 10.91 -6.23
N GLY A 815 -23.81 12.10 -6.77
CA GLY A 815 -24.59 13.16 -6.13
C GLY A 815 -23.93 13.76 -4.88
N LYS A 816 -22.61 13.61 -4.72
CA LYS A 816 -21.82 14.02 -3.54
C LYS A 816 -21.11 15.36 -3.73
N LEU A 817 -21.05 15.89 -4.94
CA LEU A 817 -20.38 17.16 -5.20
C LEU A 817 -21.06 18.28 -4.40
N LYS A 818 -20.27 19.00 -3.60
CA LYS A 818 -20.73 20.20 -2.88
C LYS A 818 -20.75 21.37 -3.86
N VAL A 819 -21.92 22.01 -3.97
CA VAL A 819 -22.20 23.12 -4.90
C VAL A 819 -23.07 24.17 -4.18
N LYS A 820 -22.93 25.43 -4.58
CA LYS A 820 -23.57 26.61 -3.96
C LYS A 820 -24.80 27.05 -4.73
N SER A 821 -24.78 26.98 -6.06
CA SER A 821 -25.85 27.32 -7.00
C SER A 821 -27.10 26.45 -6.80
N ASN A 822 -28.28 27.07 -6.84
CA ASN A 822 -29.55 26.36 -6.71
C ASN A 822 -29.81 25.40 -7.87
N VAL A 823 -29.38 25.76 -9.09
CA VAL A 823 -29.50 24.91 -10.28
C VAL A 823 -28.66 23.65 -10.10
N ALA A 824 -27.37 23.81 -9.77
CA ALA A 824 -26.47 22.68 -9.49
C ALA A 824 -26.98 21.81 -8.32
N LYS A 825 -27.48 22.41 -7.23
CA LYS A 825 -28.08 21.68 -6.09
C LYS A 825 -29.27 20.81 -6.53
N SER A 826 -30.13 21.33 -7.40
CA SER A 826 -31.28 20.60 -7.95
C SER A 826 -30.82 19.37 -8.74
N ILE A 827 -29.90 19.55 -9.69
CA ILE A 827 -29.34 18.47 -10.52
C ILE A 827 -28.69 17.41 -9.66
N ILE A 828 -27.80 17.80 -8.74
CA ILE A 828 -27.16 16.88 -7.78
C ILE A 828 -28.20 16.12 -6.94
N GLY A 829 -29.29 16.78 -6.54
CA GLY A 829 -30.41 16.15 -5.85
C GLY A 829 -31.14 15.09 -6.68
N GLN A 830 -31.31 15.33 -7.99
CA GLN A 830 -31.90 14.37 -8.91
C GLN A 830 -31.04 13.11 -9.06
N TYR A 831 -29.71 13.24 -9.15
CA TYR A 831 -28.80 12.09 -9.17
C TYR A 831 -28.91 11.23 -7.91
N ARG A 832 -28.94 11.85 -6.73
CA ARG A 832 -29.16 11.10 -5.48
C ARG A 832 -30.48 10.35 -5.49
N LYS A 833 -31.53 10.96 -6.02
CA LYS A 833 -32.86 10.33 -6.14
C LYS A 833 -32.83 9.16 -7.13
N LYS A 834 -32.29 9.35 -8.34
CA LYS A 834 -32.10 8.31 -9.37
C LYS A 834 -31.32 7.11 -8.80
N GLN A 835 -30.24 7.36 -8.05
CA GLN A 835 -29.47 6.28 -7.42
C GLN A 835 -30.23 5.54 -6.30
N GLY A 836 -31.03 6.25 -5.50
CA GLY A 836 -31.87 5.62 -4.49
C GLY A 836 -32.97 4.75 -5.11
N GLU A 837 -33.57 5.23 -6.21
CA GLU A 837 -34.57 4.49 -6.99
C GLU A 837 -33.98 3.23 -7.64
N PHE A 838 -32.80 3.35 -8.27
CA PHE A 838 -32.07 2.20 -8.83
C PHE A 838 -31.79 1.13 -7.77
N PHE A 839 -31.30 1.54 -6.59
CA PHE A 839 -31.03 0.59 -5.51
C PHE A 839 -32.30 -0.11 -5.00
N ASN A 840 -33.42 0.63 -4.86
CA ASN A 840 -34.72 0.03 -4.55
C ASN A 840 -35.13 -1.00 -5.62
N ASP A 841 -34.95 -0.67 -6.90
CA ASP A 841 -35.27 -1.59 -8.00
C ASP A 841 -34.42 -2.87 -7.98
N GLU A 842 -33.13 -2.76 -7.68
CA GLU A 842 -32.25 -3.93 -7.53
C GLU A 842 -32.75 -4.89 -6.44
N ILE A 843 -33.13 -4.37 -5.26
CA ILE A 843 -33.65 -5.22 -4.17
C ILE A 843 -35.01 -5.81 -4.53
N TYR A 844 -35.87 -5.04 -5.20
CA TYR A 844 -37.17 -5.51 -5.67
C TYR A 844 -37.04 -6.70 -6.65
N ASP A 845 -36.10 -6.61 -7.60
CA ASP A 845 -35.89 -7.64 -8.61
C ASP A 845 -35.39 -8.96 -8.04
N LEU A 846 -34.73 -8.95 -6.85
CA LEU A 846 -34.35 -10.18 -6.14
C LEU A 846 -35.56 -11.04 -5.76
N PHE A 847 -36.66 -10.42 -5.31
CA PHE A 847 -37.86 -11.15 -4.90
C PHE A 847 -38.82 -11.44 -6.06
N LYS A 848 -38.87 -10.56 -7.06
CA LYS A 848 -39.74 -10.73 -8.24
C LYS A 848 -39.53 -12.06 -8.95
N ARG A 849 -38.31 -12.61 -8.87
CA ARG A 849 -37.92 -13.88 -9.51
C ARG A 849 -38.34 -15.13 -8.72
N ILE A 850 -38.84 -14.98 -7.49
CA ILE A 850 -39.19 -16.10 -6.60
C ILE A 850 -40.65 -16.51 -6.81
N ARG A 851 -40.88 -17.81 -7.08
CA ARG A 851 -42.23 -18.34 -7.30
C ARG A 851 -43.05 -18.35 -6.01
N GLY A 852 -44.32 -17.93 -6.08
CA GLY A 852 -45.23 -17.95 -4.92
C GLY A 852 -45.10 -16.75 -3.98
N ILE A 853 -44.37 -15.72 -4.42
CA ILE A 853 -44.23 -14.42 -3.76
C ILE A 853 -44.87 -13.33 -4.63
N ILE A 854 -45.59 -12.41 -3.99
CA ILE A 854 -46.05 -11.16 -4.60
C ILE A 854 -45.11 -10.04 -4.16
N THR A 855 -44.61 -9.23 -5.09
CA THR A 855 -43.71 -8.11 -4.78
C THR A 855 -44.23 -6.83 -5.43
N ASP A 856 -44.35 -5.76 -4.64
CA ASP A 856 -44.76 -4.43 -5.06
C ASP A 856 -43.76 -3.38 -4.51
N LYS A 857 -43.65 -2.20 -5.14
CA LYS A 857 -42.67 -1.17 -4.78
C LYS A 857 -43.21 0.25 -4.89
N ARG A 858 -42.63 1.17 -4.11
CA ARG A 858 -42.94 2.62 -4.09
C ARG A 858 -44.44 2.90 -3.87
N ILE A 859 -45.04 2.19 -2.91
CA ILE A 859 -46.48 2.21 -2.66
C ILE A 859 -46.84 3.46 -1.86
N LYS A 860 -47.66 4.34 -2.43
CA LYS A 860 -48.14 5.58 -1.76
C LYS A 860 -49.57 5.46 -1.21
N LYS A 861 -50.32 4.43 -1.63
CA LYS A 861 -51.71 4.20 -1.27
C LYS A 861 -52.10 2.73 -1.41
N PHE A 862 -53.04 2.27 -0.60
CA PHE A 862 -53.70 0.98 -0.72
C PHE A 862 -55.16 1.23 -1.11
N GLY A 863 -55.52 0.89 -2.36
CA GLY A 863 -56.82 1.26 -2.93
C GLY A 863 -56.99 2.78 -3.02
N LYS A 864 -58.01 3.32 -2.34
CA LYS A 864 -58.27 4.77 -2.23
C LYS A 864 -57.60 5.43 -1.02
N ILE A 865 -57.04 4.64 -0.09
CA ILE A 865 -56.48 5.13 1.18
C ILE A 865 -55.00 5.47 1.00
N LYS A 866 -54.64 6.75 1.21
CA LYS A 866 -53.25 7.22 1.16
C LYS A 866 -52.52 6.88 2.46
N ILE A 867 -51.21 6.61 2.37
CA ILE A 867 -50.36 6.40 3.54
C ILE A 867 -50.05 7.77 4.19
N GLN A 868 -50.83 8.13 5.20
CA GLN A 868 -50.78 9.44 5.86
C GLN A 868 -51.15 9.34 7.35
N ASP A 869 -50.66 10.31 8.13
CA ASP A 869 -50.95 10.46 9.55
C ASP A 869 -51.39 11.91 9.82
N GLY A 870 -52.55 12.09 10.46
CA GLY A 870 -53.14 13.42 10.67
C GLY A 870 -53.30 14.26 9.39
N GLY A 871 -53.58 13.62 8.25
CA GLY A 871 -53.68 14.28 6.93
C GLY A 871 -52.34 14.62 6.26
N LYS A 872 -51.19 14.35 6.91
CA LYS A 872 -49.86 14.56 6.33
C LYS A 872 -49.29 13.26 5.72
N PRO A 873 -48.76 13.27 4.49
CA PRO A 873 -48.18 12.07 3.87
C PRO A 873 -47.01 11.51 4.69
N LEU A 874 -47.00 10.19 4.96
CA LEU A 874 -45.86 9.50 5.60
C LEU A 874 -44.76 9.11 4.60
N GLY A 875 -45.01 9.33 3.31
CA GLY A 875 -44.17 8.86 2.21
C GLY A 875 -44.61 7.50 1.69
N ASP A 876 -43.81 6.93 0.79
CA ASP A 876 -44.01 5.62 0.19
C ASP A 876 -43.42 4.49 1.01
N LEU A 877 -43.99 3.29 0.86
CA LEU A 877 -43.32 2.04 1.19
C LEU A 877 -42.40 1.66 0.03
N ASP A 878 -41.11 1.57 0.31
CA ASP A 878 -40.09 1.28 -0.70
C ASP A 878 -40.36 -0.05 -1.41
N ILE A 879 -40.46 -1.16 -0.66
CA ILE A 879 -40.82 -2.49 -1.19
C ILE A 879 -41.72 -3.22 -0.20
N LEU A 880 -42.71 -3.94 -0.73
CA LEU A 880 -43.58 -4.86 -0.01
C LEU A 880 -43.53 -6.24 -0.67
N VAL A 881 -43.23 -7.26 0.12
CA VAL A 881 -43.12 -8.67 -0.30
C VAL A 881 -44.17 -9.49 0.45
N ILE A 882 -44.93 -10.34 -0.23
CA ILE A 882 -45.94 -11.22 0.38
C ILE A 882 -45.65 -12.66 0.00
N HIS A 883 -45.40 -13.49 1.00
CA HIS A 883 -45.25 -14.93 0.82
C HIS A 883 -46.58 -15.65 1.05
N LEU A 884 -47.18 -16.15 -0.04
CA LEU A 884 -48.55 -16.69 0.00
C LEU A 884 -48.70 -17.97 0.82
N ARG A 885 -47.71 -18.87 0.78
CA ARG A 885 -47.71 -20.13 1.53
C ARG A 885 -47.42 -19.92 3.02
N LYS A 886 -46.35 -19.19 3.34
CA LYS A 886 -45.91 -18.93 4.72
C LYS A 886 -46.78 -17.88 5.45
N LYS A 887 -47.67 -17.17 4.74
CA LYS A 887 -48.53 -16.10 5.28
C LYS A 887 -47.73 -14.98 5.97
N ARG A 888 -46.65 -14.56 5.30
CA ARG A 888 -45.74 -13.51 5.77
C ARG A 888 -45.77 -12.31 4.83
N ILE A 889 -45.76 -11.11 5.40
CA ILE A 889 -45.59 -9.84 4.69
C ILE A 889 -44.29 -9.22 5.19
N LEU A 890 -43.42 -8.84 4.27
CA LEU A 890 -42.17 -8.15 4.55
C LEU A 890 -42.20 -6.77 3.94
N ILE A 891 -41.92 -5.77 4.77
CA ILE A 891 -41.73 -4.39 4.34
C ILE A 891 -40.23 -4.09 4.37
N ILE A 892 -39.69 -3.60 3.26
CA ILE A 892 -38.26 -3.29 3.15
C ILE A 892 -38.12 -1.80 2.89
N GLU A 893 -37.42 -1.07 3.75
CA GLU A 893 -36.90 0.27 3.42
C GLU A 893 -35.55 0.11 2.74
N CYS A 894 -35.38 0.73 1.58
CA CYS A 894 -34.11 0.70 0.84
C CYS A 894 -33.43 2.05 0.92
N LYS A 895 -32.18 2.09 1.40
CA LYS A 895 -31.40 3.32 1.41
C LYS A 895 -29.99 3.16 0.85
N ASN A 896 -29.75 3.89 -0.23
CA ASN A 896 -28.41 4.16 -0.69
C ASN A 896 -27.78 5.23 0.24
N LEU A 897 -26.80 4.81 1.03
CA LEU A 897 -26.12 5.63 2.02
C LEU A 897 -24.65 5.74 1.67
N ASN A 898 -24.12 6.93 1.93
CA ASN A 898 -22.70 7.13 1.80
C ASN A 898 -22.02 6.48 3.00
N VAL A 899 -21.11 5.55 2.73
CA VAL A 899 -20.19 5.04 3.75
C VAL A 899 -19.49 6.24 4.39
N ALA A 900 -19.88 6.54 5.63
CA ALA A 900 -19.23 7.55 6.43
C ALA A 900 -17.82 7.08 6.81
N ARG A 901 -16.82 7.94 6.60
CA ARG A 901 -15.41 7.58 6.81
C ARG A 901 -14.73 8.46 7.86
N THR A 902 -15.33 9.60 8.18
CA THR A 902 -14.86 10.52 9.23
C THR A 902 -15.89 10.60 10.35
N PRO A 903 -15.51 10.98 11.57
CA PRO A 903 -16.46 11.09 12.67
C PRO A 903 -17.54 12.14 12.36
N TYR A 904 -17.17 13.22 11.66
CA TYR A 904 -18.13 14.20 11.17
C TYR A 904 -19.22 13.58 10.27
N GLU A 905 -18.83 12.71 9.33
CA GLU A 905 -19.77 11.99 8.46
C GLU A 905 -20.57 10.95 9.25
N ILE A 906 -19.93 10.22 10.17
CA ILE A 906 -20.59 9.18 11.00
C ILE A 906 -21.68 9.82 11.85
N ARG A 907 -21.42 10.99 12.45
CA ARG A 907 -22.45 11.77 13.18
C ARG A 907 -23.64 12.09 12.27
N GLY A 908 -23.38 12.54 11.05
CA GLY A 908 -24.42 12.86 10.07
C GLY A 908 -25.24 11.62 9.70
N GLU A 909 -24.56 10.48 9.50
CA GLU A 909 -25.16 9.19 9.20
C GLU A 909 -26.03 8.69 10.37
N LEU A 910 -25.52 8.73 11.61
CA LEU A 910 -26.25 8.37 12.83
C LEU A 910 -27.54 9.19 12.99
N LYS A 911 -27.46 10.52 12.81
CA LYS A 911 -28.65 11.40 12.86
C LYS A 911 -29.65 11.09 11.74
N LYS A 912 -29.15 10.78 10.54
CA LYS A 912 -30.02 10.50 9.40
C LYS A 912 -30.73 9.15 9.52
N LEU A 913 -30.04 8.14 10.05
CA LEU A 913 -30.55 6.77 10.13
C LEU A 913 -31.33 6.50 11.40
N PHE A 914 -30.71 6.76 12.56
CA PHE A 914 -31.14 6.23 13.84
C PHE A 914 -31.75 7.31 14.73
N VAL A 915 -31.08 8.46 14.87
CA VAL A 915 -31.35 9.42 15.96
C VAL A 915 -31.99 10.72 15.47
N GLY A 916 -33.14 11.08 16.03
CA GLY A 916 -33.79 12.39 15.85
C GLY A 916 -35.14 12.32 15.14
N GLU A 917 -35.90 13.43 15.24
CA GLU A 917 -37.16 13.57 14.52
C GLU A 917 -36.91 13.48 13.01
N ASN A 918 -37.69 12.64 12.33
CA ASN A 918 -37.59 12.38 10.89
C ASN A 918 -36.40 11.51 10.44
N SER A 919 -35.75 10.77 11.34
CA SER A 919 -34.79 9.72 10.98
C SER A 919 -35.44 8.65 10.10
N ILE A 920 -34.63 7.93 9.32
CA ILE A 920 -35.13 6.84 8.46
C ILE A 920 -35.83 5.78 9.30
N MET A 921 -35.26 5.42 10.46
CA MET A 921 -35.85 4.49 11.41
C MET A 921 -37.24 4.92 11.87
N GLN A 922 -37.38 6.18 12.30
CA GLN A 922 -38.66 6.70 12.81
C GLN A 922 -39.72 6.77 11.70
N LYS A 923 -39.34 7.22 10.50
CA LYS A 923 -40.25 7.26 9.35
C LYS A 923 -40.70 5.86 8.96
N HIS A 924 -39.79 4.90 8.91
CA HIS A 924 -40.11 3.52 8.61
C HIS A 924 -41.05 2.92 9.67
N GLN A 925 -40.79 3.19 10.96
CA GLN A 925 -41.67 2.76 12.05
C GLN A 925 -43.11 3.28 11.88
N LYS A 926 -43.28 4.58 11.61
CA LYS A 926 -44.61 5.18 11.40
C LYS A 926 -45.34 4.52 10.23
N ARG A 927 -44.63 4.17 9.14
CA ARG A 927 -45.22 3.47 7.99
C ARG A 927 -45.65 2.03 8.34
N ILE A 928 -44.86 1.32 9.15
CA ILE A 928 -45.21 -0.04 9.60
C ILE A 928 -46.43 -0.01 10.52
N GLU A 929 -46.48 0.94 11.47
CA GLU A 929 -47.63 1.15 12.35
C GLU A 929 -48.88 1.47 11.53
N TRP A 930 -48.75 2.31 10.50
CA TRP A 930 -49.83 2.59 9.56
C TRP A 930 -50.31 1.31 8.85
N VAL A 931 -49.40 0.47 8.35
CA VAL A 931 -49.75 -0.81 7.69
C VAL A 931 -50.45 -1.77 8.65
N LYS A 932 -50.01 -1.84 9.91
CA LYS A 932 -50.67 -2.65 10.95
C LYS A 932 -52.09 -2.16 11.24
N ASN A 933 -52.30 -0.86 11.28
CA ASN A 933 -53.62 -0.26 11.53
C ASN A 933 -54.57 -0.42 10.33
N HIS A 934 -54.03 -0.45 9.10
CA HIS A 934 -54.78 -0.61 7.85
C HIS A 934 -54.62 -2.00 7.23
N PHE A 935 -54.41 -3.01 8.08
CA PHE A 935 -54.02 -4.35 7.65
C PHE A 935 -55.05 -5.01 6.70
N LYS A 936 -56.35 -4.79 6.96
CA LYS A 936 -57.44 -5.27 6.11
C LYS A 936 -57.38 -4.67 4.70
N ASP A 937 -57.05 -3.39 4.59
CA ASP A 937 -56.94 -2.68 3.32
C ASP A 937 -55.75 -3.17 2.50
N VAL A 938 -54.63 -3.48 3.18
CA VAL A 938 -53.44 -4.08 2.57
C VAL A 938 -53.77 -5.46 1.98
N LEU A 939 -54.44 -6.35 2.74
CA LEU A 939 -54.83 -7.67 2.23
C LEU A 939 -55.84 -7.58 1.09
N SER A 940 -56.80 -6.67 1.19
CA SER A 940 -57.83 -6.45 0.17
C SER A 940 -57.23 -6.04 -1.17
N ARG A 941 -56.21 -5.16 -1.19
CA ARG A 941 -55.49 -4.76 -2.41
C ARG A 941 -54.96 -5.94 -3.22
N TYR A 942 -54.50 -6.99 -2.54
CA TYR A 942 -53.92 -8.18 -3.18
C TYR A 942 -54.87 -9.38 -3.20
N GLN A 943 -56.17 -9.18 -2.95
CA GLN A 943 -57.21 -10.20 -2.97
C GLN A 943 -56.93 -11.37 -2.00
N LEU A 944 -56.42 -11.06 -0.80
CA LEU A 944 -56.02 -12.04 0.21
C LEU A 944 -57.06 -12.18 1.32
N SER A 945 -57.21 -13.40 1.86
CA SER A 945 -58.18 -13.70 2.93
C SER A 945 -57.83 -13.03 4.27
N ILE A 946 -58.79 -12.31 4.86
CA ILE A 946 -58.64 -11.56 6.12
C ILE A 946 -58.61 -12.48 7.36
N GLY A 947 -59.19 -13.68 7.31
CA GLY A 947 -59.34 -14.58 8.46
C GLY A 947 -58.12 -15.43 8.85
N LYS A 948 -56.95 -15.29 8.18
CA LYS A 948 -55.73 -16.06 8.48
C LYS A 948 -54.74 -15.21 9.29
N LYS A 949 -54.01 -15.82 10.22
CA LYS A 949 -52.95 -15.15 11.01
C LYS A 949 -51.75 -14.87 10.09
N TRP A 950 -51.57 -13.63 9.67
CA TRP A 950 -50.43 -13.17 8.89
C TRP A 950 -49.36 -12.56 9.81
N GLU A 951 -48.10 -12.81 9.50
CA GLU A 951 -46.96 -12.20 10.20
C GLU A 951 -46.42 -11.03 9.36
N ILE A 952 -46.14 -9.89 10.02
CA ILE A 952 -45.52 -8.74 9.37
C ILE A 952 -44.10 -8.57 9.92
N GLU A 953 -43.12 -8.69 9.05
CA GLU A 953 -41.72 -8.43 9.32
C GLU A 953 -41.28 -7.15 8.59
N SER A 954 -40.27 -6.47 9.11
CA SER A 954 -39.72 -5.28 8.48
C SER A 954 -38.23 -5.18 8.66
N VAL A 955 -37.53 -4.76 7.60
CA VAL A 955 -36.08 -4.62 7.56
C VAL A 955 -35.68 -3.34 6.83
N ILE A 956 -34.50 -2.84 7.13
CA ILE A 956 -33.86 -1.76 6.37
C ILE A 956 -32.68 -2.36 5.62
N VAL A 957 -32.60 -2.12 4.32
CA VAL A 957 -31.50 -2.58 3.47
C VAL A 957 -30.72 -1.38 2.96
N ILE A 958 -29.40 -1.45 3.11
CA ILE A 958 -28.47 -0.39 2.72
C ILE A 958 -27.50 -0.91 1.65
N ASP A 959 -27.03 -0.03 0.78
CA ASP A 959 -26.23 -0.41 -0.40
C ASP A 959 -24.82 -0.91 -0.04
N ASN A 960 -24.22 -0.33 1.01
CA ASN A 960 -22.88 -0.68 1.48
C ASN A 960 -22.84 -0.95 2.98
N GLU A 961 -21.81 -1.68 3.43
CA GLU A 961 -21.49 -1.78 4.84
C GLU A 961 -21.18 -0.38 5.42
N ILE A 962 -21.83 -0.03 6.54
CA ILE A 962 -21.60 1.26 7.22
C ILE A 962 -21.24 1.00 8.69
N PHE A 963 -20.42 1.87 9.26
CA PHE A 963 -19.96 1.68 10.64
C PHE A 963 -21.06 1.94 11.67
N SER A 964 -22.01 2.84 11.37
CA SER A 964 -23.05 3.24 12.32
C SER A 964 -23.95 2.09 12.81
N THR A 965 -24.09 1.00 12.04
CA THR A 965 -24.87 -0.19 12.45
C THR A 965 -24.22 -0.97 13.59
N HIS A 966 -22.91 -0.83 13.78
CA HIS A 966 -22.16 -1.44 14.88
C HIS A 966 -22.21 -0.60 16.16
N LEU A 967 -22.49 0.70 16.01
CA LEU A 967 -22.55 1.64 17.13
C LEU A 967 -23.93 1.70 17.80
N TYR A 968 -25.00 1.43 17.06
CA TYR A 968 -26.37 1.65 17.53
C TYR A 968 -27.25 0.40 17.37
N SER A 969 -27.92 -0.02 18.45
CA SER A 969 -28.93 -1.08 18.41
C SER A 969 -30.26 -0.53 17.91
N SER A 970 -30.78 -1.09 16.82
CA SER A 970 -32.02 -0.63 16.20
C SER A 970 -33.21 -1.57 16.42
N LYS A 971 -34.41 -0.99 16.44
CA LYS A 971 -35.68 -1.73 16.54
C LYS A 971 -35.95 -2.65 15.35
N PHE A 972 -35.45 -2.28 14.16
CA PHE A 972 -35.50 -3.10 12.96
C PHE A 972 -34.09 -3.53 12.57
N SER A 973 -33.95 -4.73 12.01
CA SER A 973 -32.67 -5.21 11.48
C SER A 973 -32.24 -4.38 10.28
N VAL A 974 -30.98 -3.95 10.27
CA VAL A 974 -30.35 -3.23 9.16
C VAL A 974 -29.33 -4.15 8.47
N PHE A 975 -29.50 -4.41 7.17
CA PHE A 975 -28.62 -5.27 6.40
C PHE A 975 -27.92 -4.51 5.28
N SER A 976 -26.61 -4.70 5.08
CA SER A 976 -25.98 -4.36 3.79
C SER A 976 -26.55 -5.25 2.69
N LYS A 977 -26.57 -4.79 1.44
CA LYS A 977 -27.05 -5.55 0.26
C LYS A 977 -26.46 -6.97 0.24
N ARG A 978 -25.16 -7.09 0.50
CA ARG A 978 -24.46 -8.39 0.56
C ARG A 978 -25.01 -9.29 1.67
N LYS A 979 -25.05 -8.81 2.91
CA LYS A 979 -25.61 -9.58 4.05
C LYS A 979 -27.07 -9.94 3.80
N PHE A 980 -27.84 -9.02 3.23
CA PHE A 980 -29.23 -9.26 2.84
C PHE A 980 -29.34 -10.43 1.85
N MET A 981 -28.53 -10.43 0.78
CA MET A 981 -28.53 -11.49 -0.23
C MET A 981 -28.05 -12.85 0.32
N ASN A 982 -27.04 -12.86 1.18
CA ASN A 982 -26.41 -14.11 1.64
C ASN A 982 -27.10 -14.72 2.87
N ILE A 983 -27.71 -13.91 3.74
CA ILE A 983 -28.21 -14.35 5.05
C ILE A 983 -29.74 -14.24 5.13
N PHE A 984 -30.32 -13.16 4.60
CA PHE A 984 -31.75 -12.89 4.77
C PHE A 984 -32.60 -13.45 3.63
N LEU A 985 -32.22 -13.16 2.38
CA LEU A 985 -32.94 -13.59 1.18
C LEU A 985 -33.14 -15.12 1.09
N PRO A 986 -32.17 -15.99 1.46
CA PRO A 986 -32.36 -17.44 1.39
C PRO A 986 -33.49 -17.96 2.31
N LYS A 987 -33.91 -17.20 3.32
CA LYS A 987 -35.06 -17.56 4.18
C LYS A 987 -36.41 -17.38 3.48
N TRP A 988 -36.42 -16.62 2.38
CA TRP A 988 -37.58 -16.26 1.58
C TRP A 988 -37.63 -16.96 0.23
N GLN A 989 -36.52 -17.52 -0.24
CA GLN A 989 -36.51 -18.55 -1.29
C GLN A 989 -37.10 -19.86 -0.74
#